data_AF-A0A1W1C6W2-F1
#
_entry.id   AF-A0A1W1C6W2-F1
#
_cell.length_a   1.000
_cell.length_b   1.000
_cell.length_c   1.000
_cell.angle_alpha   90.00
_cell.angle_beta   90.00
_cell.angle_gamma   90.00
#
_symmetry.space_group_name_H-M   'P 1'
#
loop_
_entity.id
_entity.type
_entity.pdbx_description
1 polymer ?
#
loop_
_entity_poly.entity_id
_entity_poly.type
_entity_poly.pdbx_seq_one_letter_code
_entity_poly.pdbx_strand_id
1 'polypeptide(L)'
;MIRVILFLSMGVGFLYGFDNDGNIGTIIQWWSIIALGIVSLMILLFSSYQMKKIKKLHEDIDKKQHEMEINQNELLTNMSENIYDIAKDAIKNRSRVLDEPDERSLENVLAKVINAENALLDMTNDLIGFLRLKSKKVEINKDKFNINNVLNEVSGSVSMHFTQSDTELIFDIDNTIPRYLEGDSLHLGQILTNLLENAMLNTEDGEIRLEANIFDTPDGNNELEFKIIDTGNGMSKDNIDNLYNPYYNDETKEYVGLSLYVTKELVELMSGSISVSSVEGKGTTFTVVLPIVVIDNSNNIDYMLSEKTSISKKVLISDTNYNSALAIRNMFNYFNYDVNIISANDFNKNALHLTEYDMIFLGDKLFSSEIVSYLEKTVEYLDGIGKENGLKIVALESIFSQHRNKLIDEISDRVLTKPLNQERLFELITDLYQHEIPRNLPTLVEEKKSILFTHQDALEEAENIKREHFADFEGSKILLVEDNLINQKVLINILDKSGIEIIVANNGLEALDLIIEDKIDFDLVLMDINMPVMDGYTATEKLREMPIFDELPIVAFSALVLDSEIKKMYDCGMNAFLSKPINMGKMYSAFELFLDINMSGRRELLPEEEDISEIDGLNIEEGINYSNGNPAIYMEVLSEFLEAYGDSGEAFEKLVKENRNEQIKMLSLDMKGLTGAIGAKDMFFQVNEIHKLFIYNNQHLLHKYIDSYKKELERLKKAIHKYLDSQ
;
A
#
# COMPACT_ATOMS: atom_id res chain seq x y z
N MET A 1 -41.74 -1.46 44.23
CA MET A 1 -43.10 -1.97 43.96
C MET A 1 -43.51 -3.12 44.90
N ILE A 2 -42.71 -4.19 45.02
CA ILE A 2 -42.94 -5.31 45.97
C ILE A 2 -43.12 -4.83 47.43
N ARG A 3 -42.33 -3.84 47.86
CA ARG A 3 -42.46 -3.23 49.20
C ARG A 3 -43.79 -2.49 49.44
N VAL A 4 -44.43 -1.93 48.41
CA VAL A 4 -45.71 -1.21 48.55
C VAL A 4 -46.89 -2.21 48.63
N ILE A 5 -46.81 -3.30 47.87
CA ILE A 5 -47.77 -4.41 47.92
C ILE A 5 -47.70 -5.12 49.27
N LEU A 6 -46.49 -5.36 49.79
CA LEU A 6 -46.30 -5.89 51.15
C LEU A 6 -46.88 -4.96 52.21
N PHE A 7 -46.68 -3.64 52.09
CA PHE A 7 -47.20 -2.66 53.06
C PHE A 7 -48.74 -2.60 53.06
N LEU A 8 -49.38 -2.66 51.89
CA LEU A 8 -50.84 -2.71 51.77
C LEU A 8 -51.41 -4.03 52.31
N SER A 9 -50.73 -5.17 52.08
CA SER A 9 -51.14 -6.47 52.64
C SER A 9 -51.03 -6.51 54.17
N MET A 10 -50.04 -5.83 54.75
CA MET A 10 -49.86 -5.69 56.20
C MET A 10 -50.93 -4.81 56.84
N GLY A 11 -51.37 -3.75 56.14
CA GLY A 11 -52.44 -2.86 56.62
C GLY A 11 -53.81 -3.55 56.71
N VAL A 12 -54.12 -4.44 55.77
CA VAL A 12 -55.36 -5.24 55.81
C VAL A 12 -55.36 -6.24 56.97
N GLY A 13 -54.20 -6.83 57.28
CA GLY A 13 -54.04 -7.73 58.44
C GLY A 13 -54.19 -7.04 59.80
N PHE A 14 -53.79 -5.77 59.91
CA PHE A 14 -53.85 -5.01 61.16
C PHE A 14 -55.28 -4.56 61.54
N LEU A 15 -56.16 -4.38 60.55
CA LEU A 15 -57.58 -4.02 60.76
C LEU A 15 -58.49 -5.20 61.11
N TYR A 16 -58.03 -6.45 60.90
CA TYR A 16 -58.75 -7.66 61.35
C TYR A 16 -58.67 -7.88 62.87
N GLY A 17 -57.83 -7.13 63.59
CA GLY A 17 -57.64 -7.26 65.04
C GLY A 17 -58.63 -6.49 65.91
N PHE A 18 -59.50 -5.66 65.32
CA PHE A 18 -60.48 -4.86 66.05
C PHE A 18 -61.82 -4.84 65.27
N ASP A 19 -62.68 -5.83 65.47
CA ASP A 19 -64.09 -5.54 65.76
C ASP A 19 -64.88 -6.76 66.24
N ASN A 20 -65.73 -6.54 67.24
CA ASN A 20 -66.64 -7.53 67.82
C ASN A 20 -68.11 -7.22 67.47
N ASP A 21 -68.38 -6.27 66.55
CA ASP A 21 -69.71 -5.99 65.99
C ASP A 21 -69.74 -6.25 64.48
N GLY A 22 -70.56 -7.22 64.07
CA GLY A 22 -70.57 -7.86 62.74
C GLY A 22 -70.97 -6.99 61.53
N ASN A 23 -70.95 -5.66 61.64
CA ASN A 23 -71.33 -4.74 60.55
C ASN A 23 -70.16 -3.87 60.03
N ILE A 24 -69.05 -3.78 60.76
CA ILE A 24 -67.89 -2.93 60.38
C ILE A 24 -66.88 -3.73 59.54
N GLY A 25 -66.73 -5.03 59.82
CA GLY A 25 -65.84 -5.92 59.05
C GLY A 25 -66.22 -6.08 57.58
N THR A 26 -67.52 -6.09 57.26
CA THR A 26 -68.00 -6.15 55.87
C THR A 26 -67.69 -4.86 55.10
N ILE A 27 -67.80 -3.70 55.76
CA ILE A 27 -67.46 -2.40 55.17
C ILE A 27 -65.96 -2.34 54.85
N ILE A 28 -65.09 -2.80 55.76
CA ILE A 28 -63.62 -2.83 55.55
C ILE A 28 -63.24 -3.79 54.40
N GLN A 29 -63.92 -4.93 54.27
CA GLN A 29 -63.73 -5.86 53.14
C GLN A 29 -64.10 -5.20 51.80
N TRP A 30 -65.22 -4.48 51.73
CA TRP A 30 -65.62 -3.74 50.53
C TRP A 30 -64.62 -2.64 50.17
N TRP A 31 -64.12 -1.87 51.14
CA TRP A 31 -63.08 -0.87 50.91
C TRP A 31 -61.75 -1.47 50.45
N SER A 32 -61.40 -2.67 50.94
CA SER A 32 -60.18 -3.38 50.51
C SER A 32 -60.29 -3.86 49.06
N ILE A 33 -61.46 -4.37 48.65
CA ILE A 33 -61.74 -4.77 47.26
C ILE A 33 -61.70 -3.56 46.32
N ILE A 34 -62.30 -2.44 46.74
CA ILE A 34 -62.27 -1.17 45.99
C ILE A 34 -60.83 -0.66 45.85
N ALA A 35 -60.04 -0.68 46.92
CA ALA A 35 -58.63 -0.27 46.89
C ALA A 35 -57.80 -1.14 45.95
N LEU A 36 -57.98 -2.47 45.98
CA LEU A 36 -57.32 -3.39 45.05
C LEU A 36 -57.73 -3.13 43.59
N GLY A 37 -59.02 -2.84 43.35
CA GLY A 37 -59.53 -2.45 42.03
C GLY A 37 -58.88 -1.17 41.52
N ILE A 38 -58.73 -0.15 42.37
CA ILE A 38 -58.08 1.12 42.03
C ILE A 38 -56.58 0.91 41.74
N VAL A 39 -55.88 0.11 42.55
CA VAL A 39 -54.46 -0.21 42.32
C VAL A 39 -54.28 -0.98 41.01
N SER A 40 -55.14 -1.96 40.73
CA SER A 40 -55.12 -2.69 39.46
C SER A 40 -55.39 -1.77 38.27
N LEU A 41 -56.32 -0.82 38.40
CA LEU A 41 -56.61 0.17 37.36
C LEU A 41 -55.42 1.10 37.13
N MET A 42 -54.76 1.57 38.21
CA MET A 42 -53.55 2.38 38.09
C MET A 42 -52.40 1.63 37.43
N ILE A 43 -52.21 0.34 37.74
CA ILE A 43 -51.21 -0.51 37.08
C ILE A 43 -51.51 -0.63 35.58
N LEU A 44 -52.77 -0.86 35.21
CA LEU A 44 -53.18 -0.93 33.80
C LEU A 44 -52.95 0.39 33.07
N LEU A 45 -53.28 1.52 33.70
CA LEU A 45 -53.04 2.86 33.12
C LEU A 45 -51.54 3.17 32.99
N PHE A 46 -50.74 2.82 33.99
CA PHE A 46 -49.29 3.02 33.95
C PHE A 46 -48.63 2.13 32.89
N SER A 47 -49.03 0.86 32.80
CA SER A 47 -48.57 -0.07 31.76
C SER A 47 -48.97 0.42 30.37
N SER A 48 -50.20 0.91 30.19
CA SER A 48 -50.67 1.49 28.93
C SER A 48 -49.87 2.74 28.54
N TYR A 49 -49.54 3.60 29.50
CA TYR A 49 -48.69 4.76 29.26
C TYR A 49 -47.27 4.37 28.82
N GLN A 50 -46.65 3.41 29.51
CA GLN A 50 -45.33 2.90 29.13
C GLN A 50 -45.35 2.26 27.73
N MET A 51 -46.40 1.50 27.42
CA MET A 51 -46.54 0.86 26.12
C MET A 51 -46.71 1.87 24.99
N LYS A 52 -47.41 2.99 25.21
CA LYS A 52 -47.46 4.11 24.26
C LYS A 52 -46.10 4.79 24.06
N LYS A 53 -45.33 4.98 25.14
CA LYS A 53 -43.99 5.55 25.07
C LYS A 53 -43.02 4.66 24.29
N ILE A 54 -43.05 3.35 24.56
CA ILE A 54 -42.24 2.36 23.82
C ILE A 54 -42.67 2.31 22.35
N LYS A 55 -43.98 2.32 22.07
CA LYS A 55 -44.46 2.31 20.68
C LYS A 55 -44.01 3.54 19.91
N LYS A 56 -44.10 4.73 20.51
CA LYS A 56 -43.62 5.96 19.88
C LYS A 56 -42.10 5.92 19.64
N LEU A 57 -41.33 5.40 20.59
CA LEU A 57 -39.88 5.23 20.44
C LEU A 57 -39.55 4.23 19.32
N HIS A 58 -40.33 3.16 19.18
CA HIS A 58 -40.18 2.20 18.07
C HIS A 58 -40.51 2.84 16.73
N GLU A 59 -41.63 3.57 16.64
CA GLU A 59 -42.01 4.33 15.44
C GLU A 59 -40.93 5.36 15.04
N ASP A 60 -40.30 6.04 16.01
CA ASP A 60 -39.20 6.98 15.75
C ASP A 60 -37.92 6.26 15.28
N ILE A 61 -37.61 5.07 15.81
CA ILE A 61 -36.48 4.22 15.36
C ILE A 61 -36.73 3.70 13.94
N ASP A 62 -37.91 3.15 13.68
CA ASP A 62 -38.30 2.59 12.38
C ASP A 62 -38.28 3.68 11.31
N LYS A 63 -38.78 4.88 11.63
CA LYS A 63 -38.73 6.02 10.72
C LYS A 63 -37.30 6.44 10.40
N LYS A 64 -36.42 6.52 11.41
CA LYS A 64 -35.00 6.83 11.20
C LYS A 64 -34.29 5.74 10.39
N GLN A 65 -34.60 4.45 10.64
CA GLN A 65 -34.05 3.36 9.86
C GLN A 65 -34.49 3.44 8.40
N HIS A 66 -35.76 3.75 8.14
CA HIS A 66 -36.26 3.87 6.77
C HIS A 66 -35.69 5.11 6.04
N GLU A 67 -35.57 6.25 6.71
CA GLU A 67 -34.88 7.43 6.17
C GLU A 67 -33.41 7.10 5.84
N MET A 68 -32.73 6.32 6.69
CA MET A 68 -31.36 5.88 6.49
C MET A 68 -31.21 4.89 5.31
N GLU A 69 -32.15 3.95 5.15
CA GLU A 69 -32.20 3.02 4.00
C GLU A 69 -32.44 3.74 2.67
N ILE A 70 -33.31 4.76 2.66
CA ILE A 70 -33.56 5.59 1.48
C ILE A 70 -32.31 6.36 1.11
N ASN A 71 -31.69 7.06 2.06
CA ASN A 71 -30.44 7.78 1.83
C ASN A 71 -29.32 6.83 1.35
N GLN A 72 -29.28 5.58 1.84
CA GLN A 72 -28.32 4.57 1.38
C GLN A 72 -28.55 4.15 -0.06
N ASN A 73 -29.80 3.87 -0.45
CA ASN A 73 -30.11 3.49 -1.82
C ASN A 73 -29.85 4.64 -2.79
N GLU A 74 -30.16 5.88 -2.38
CA GLU A 74 -29.84 7.08 -3.14
C GLU A 74 -28.31 7.26 -3.26
N LEU A 75 -27.56 7.06 -2.17
CA LEU A 75 -26.10 7.07 -2.19
C LEU A 75 -25.53 6.01 -3.15
N LEU A 76 -25.99 4.76 -3.08
CA LEU A 76 -25.52 3.68 -3.95
C LEU A 76 -25.88 3.90 -5.42
N THR A 77 -27.07 4.44 -5.68
CA THR A 77 -27.52 4.75 -7.04
C THR A 77 -26.66 5.86 -7.63
N ASN A 78 -26.47 6.96 -6.90
CA ASN A 78 -25.67 8.09 -7.34
C ASN A 78 -24.16 7.73 -7.42
N MET A 79 -23.64 6.82 -6.58
CA MET A 79 -22.28 6.25 -6.68
C MET A 79 -22.11 5.42 -7.96
N SER A 80 -23.12 4.62 -8.29
CA SER A 80 -23.13 3.84 -9.53
C SER A 80 -23.18 4.76 -10.76
N GLU A 81 -23.93 5.86 -10.69
CA GLU A 81 -23.98 6.89 -11.73
C GLU A 81 -22.66 7.65 -11.87
N ASN A 82 -21.98 7.95 -10.76
CA ASN A 82 -20.68 8.58 -10.77
C ASN A 82 -19.61 7.67 -11.40
N ILE A 83 -19.48 6.42 -10.94
CA ILE A 83 -18.58 5.41 -11.53
C ILE A 83 -18.83 5.31 -13.05
N TYR A 84 -20.11 5.29 -13.44
CA TYR A 84 -20.50 5.26 -14.85
C TYR A 84 -20.07 6.53 -15.61
N ASP A 85 -20.22 7.71 -15.02
CA ASP A 85 -19.85 8.99 -15.62
C ASP A 85 -18.33 9.20 -15.71
N ILE A 86 -17.55 8.83 -14.70
CA ILE A 86 -16.07 8.84 -14.76
C ILE A 86 -15.60 7.88 -15.86
N ALA A 87 -16.12 6.65 -15.89
CA ALA A 87 -15.80 5.68 -16.95
C ALA A 87 -16.17 6.22 -18.35
N LYS A 88 -17.31 6.88 -18.48
CA LYS A 88 -17.77 7.49 -19.73
C LYS A 88 -16.90 8.66 -20.16
N ASP A 89 -16.45 9.52 -19.23
CA ASP A 89 -15.54 10.62 -19.54
C ASP A 89 -14.13 10.12 -19.87
N ALA A 90 -13.64 9.06 -19.23
CA ALA A 90 -12.41 8.36 -19.64
C ALA A 90 -12.51 7.82 -21.07
N ILE A 91 -13.63 7.17 -21.42
CA ILE A 91 -13.91 6.68 -22.78
C ILE A 91 -14.02 7.84 -23.78
N LYS A 92 -14.67 8.95 -23.42
CA LYS A 92 -14.84 10.14 -24.27
C LYS A 92 -13.52 10.86 -24.50
N ASN A 93 -12.68 11.02 -23.47
CA ASN A 93 -11.35 11.61 -23.59
C ASN A 93 -10.46 10.75 -24.48
N ARG A 94 -10.48 9.42 -24.30
CA ARG A 94 -9.84 8.47 -25.21
C ARG A 94 -10.32 8.61 -26.65
N SER A 95 -11.62 8.89 -26.87
CA SER A 95 -12.16 9.11 -28.22
C SER A 95 -11.72 10.44 -28.85
N ARG A 96 -11.47 11.50 -28.06
CA ARG A 96 -11.03 12.82 -28.54
C ARG A 96 -9.61 12.80 -29.12
N VAL A 97 -8.77 11.87 -28.67
CA VAL A 97 -7.43 11.59 -29.22
C VAL A 97 -7.48 11.15 -30.69
N LEU A 98 -8.59 10.56 -31.13
CA LEU A 98 -8.76 10.10 -32.51
C LEU A 98 -9.06 11.25 -33.48
N ASP A 99 -9.49 12.43 -32.98
CA ASP A 99 -9.98 13.55 -33.80
C ASP A 99 -9.00 14.74 -33.92
N GLU A 100 -8.10 14.99 -32.96
CA GLU A 100 -7.10 16.10 -33.00
C GLU A 100 -5.67 15.61 -32.61
N PRO A 101 -4.72 15.47 -33.56
CA PRO A 101 -3.45 14.77 -33.36
C PRO A 101 -2.29 15.71 -33.01
N ASP A 102 -2.39 16.46 -31.91
CA ASP A 102 -1.26 17.24 -31.39
C ASP A 102 -0.57 16.51 -30.23
N GLU A 103 0.76 16.49 -30.22
CA GLU A 103 1.60 15.70 -29.29
C GLU A 103 1.44 16.17 -27.84
N ARG A 104 1.30 17.48 -27.62
CA ARG A 104 0.97 18.06 -26.29
C ARG A 104 -0.46 17.79 -25.85
N SER A 105 -1.37 17.50 -26.78
CA SER A 105 -2.75 17.14 -26.44
C SER A 105 -2.86 15.66 -26.06
N LEU A 106 -1.98 14.80 -26.58
CA LEU A 106 -1.94 13.37 -26.27
C LEU A 106 -1.48 13.10 -24.83
N GLU A 107 -0.38 13.71 -24.38
CA GLU A 107 0.11 13.58 -22.99
C GLU A 107 -0.93 14.08 -21.98
N ASN A 108 -1.55 15.23 -22.26
CA ASN A 108 -2.62 15.79 -21.43
C ASN A 108 -3.87 14.91 -21.38
N VAL A 109 -4.17 14.15 -22.45
CA VAL A 109 -5.33 13.24 -22.46
C VAL A 109 -4.98 11.91 -21.79
N LEU A 110 -3.76 11.38 -21.95
CA LEU A 110 -3.28 10.20 -21.24
C LEU A 110 -3.24 10.43 -19.73
N ALA A 111 -2.72 11.58 -19.28
CA ALA A 111 -2.76 11.97 -17.87
C ALA A 111 -4.21 12.02 -17.33
N LYS A 112 -5.16 12.54 -18.12
CA LYS A 112 -6.59 12.56 -17.74
C LYS A 112 -7.22 11.18 -17.68
N VAL A 113 -6.78 10.23 -18.50
CA VAL A 113 -7.27 8.83 -18.46
C VAL A 113 -6.70 8.11 -17.23
N ILE A 114 -5.41 8.24 -16.95
CA ILE A 114 -4.76 7.65 -15.77
C ILE A 114 -5.37 8.22 -14.48
N ASN A 115 -5.60 9.53 -14.42
CA ASN A 115 -6.26 10.16 -13.27
C ASN A 115 -7.70 9.65 -13.09
N ALA A 116 -8.42 9.39 -14.19
CA ALA A 116 -9.76 8.82 -14.12
C ALA A 116 -9.75 7.35 -13.68
N GLU A 117 -8.72 6.57 -14.05
CA GLU A 117 -8.54 5.19 -13.58
C GLU A 117 -8.23 5.14 -12.07
N ASN A 118 -7.35 6.00 -11.58
CA ASN A 118 -7.05 6.10 -10.15
C ASN A 118 -8.28 6.57 -9.35
N ALA A 119 -8.97 7.63 -9.81
CA ALA A 119 -10.19 8.10 -9.16
C ALA A 119 -11.30 7.03 -9.10
N LEU A 120 -11.42 6.17 -10.13
CA LEU A 120 -12.32 5.03 -10.10
C LEU A 120 -11.92 4.00 -9.04
N LEU A 121 -10.63 3.68 -8.95
CA LEU A 121 -10.11 2.75 -7.95
C LEU A 121 -10.36 3.27 -6.52
N ASP A 122 -10.01 4.53 -6.25
CA ASP A 122 -10.22 5.16 -4.94
C ASP A 122 -11.69 5.19 -4.56
N MET A 123 -12.56 5.58 -5.51
CA MET A 123 -14.00 5.60 -5.28
C MET A 123 -14.57 4.20 -5.01
N THR A 124 -14.08 3.18 -5.71
CA THR A 124 -14.50 1.79 -5.45
C THR A 124 -14.01 1.28 -4.10
N ASN A 125 -12.80 1.63 -3.69
CA ASN A 125 -12.24 1.28 -2.39
C ASN A 125 -13.02 1.95 -1.26
N ASP A 126 -13.33 3.24 -1.38
CA ASP A 126 -14.15 3.96 -0.41
C ASP A 126 -15.58 3.40 -0.33
N LEU A 127 -16.16 3.02 -1.47
CA LEU A 127 -17.46 2.34 -1.51
C LEU A 127 -17.41 0.98 -0.81
N ILE A 128 -16.37 0.18 -1.04
CA ILE A 128 -16.18 -1.12 -0.37
C ILE A 128 -16.00 -0.91 1.13
N GLY A 129 -15.20 0.08 1.53
CA GLY A 129 -15.01 0.46 2.94
C GLY A 129 -16.33 0.86 3.61
N PHE A 130 -17.09 1.75 2.97
CA PHE A 130 -18.42 2.16 3.40
C PHE A 130 -19.37 0.97 3.56
N LEU A 131 -19.42 0.07 2.57
CA LEU A 131 -20.28 -1.12 2.60
C LEU A 131 -19.86 -2.10 3.70
N ARG A 132 -18.55 -2.31 3.91
CA ARG A 132 -18.02 -3.16 4.99
C ARG A 132 -18.39 -2.62 6.36
N LEU A 133 -18.18 -1.32 6.60
CA LEU A 133 -18.55 -0.64 7.85
C LEU A 133 -20.05 -0.77 8.14
N LYS A 134 -20.90 -0.49 7.15
CA LYS A 134 -22.36 -0.59 7.29
C LYS A 134 -22.85 -2.01 7.53
N SER A 135 -22.19 -3.00 6.94
CA SER A 135 -22.52 -4.41 7.15
C SER A 135 -22.10 -4.94 8.54
N LYS A 136 -21.45 -4.12 9.38
CA LYS A 136 -20.86 -4.50 10.68
C LYS A 136 -19.89 -5.67 10.56
N LYS A 137 -19.20 -5.77 9.42
CA LYS A 137 -18.20 -6.80 9.14
C LYS A 137 -16.76 -6.30 9.33
N VAL A 138 -16.59 -5.10 9.86
CA VAL A 138 -15.27 -4.57 10.21
C VAL A 138 -14.95 -5.06 11.61
N GLU A 139 -13.93 -5.92 11.71
CA GLU A 139 -13.35 -6.34 12.97
C GLU A 139 -12.15 -5.42 13.27
N ILE A 140 -12.10 -4.90 14.49
CA ILE A 140 -10.98 -4.09 14.97
C ILE A 140 -9.95 -5.04 15.55
N ASN A 141 -8.78 -5.10 14.94
CA ASN A 141 -7.69 -5.95 15.40
C ASN A 141 -6.89 -5.23 16.50
N LYS A 142 -6.34 -5.99 17.43
CA LYS A 142 -5.50 -5.47 18.51
C LYS A 142 -4.15 -6.14 18.44
N ASP A 143 -3.34 -5.64 17.53
CA ASP A 143 -2.01 -6.16 17.27
C ASP A 143 -0.97 -5.20 17.83
N LYS A 144 0.21 -5.73 18.13
CA LYS A 144 1.37 -4.92 18.51
C LYS A 144 1.95 -4.31 17.24
N PHE A 145 2.12 -2.99 17.20
CA PHE A 145 2.67 -2.31 16.02
C PHE A 145 3.66 -1.20 16.40
N ASN A 146 4.56 -0.86 15.47
CA ASN A 146 5.44 0.30 15.59
C ASN A 146 4.75 1.53 14.99
N ILE A 147 4.53 2.57 15.79
CA ILE A 147 3.88 3.81 15.32
C ILE A 147 4.65 4.49 14.18
N ASN A 148 5.98 4.39 14.17
CA ASN A 148 6.81 4.99 13.13
C ASN A 148 6.60 4.32 11.76
N ASN A 149 6.27 3.03 11.73
CA ASN A 149 5.94 2.33 10.48
C ASN A 149 4.63 2.87 9.89
N VAL A 150 3.60 3.02 10.72
CA VAL A 150 2.32 3.59 10.31
C VAL A 150 2.51 5.01 9.77
N LEU A 151 3.27 5.85 10.46
CA LEU A 151 3.57 7.21 10.01
C LEU A 151 4.35 7.22 8.67
N ASN A 152 5.32 6.32 8.49
CA ASN A 152 6.05 6.17 7.23
C ASN A 152 5.11 5.79 6.08
N GLU A 153 4.26 4.78 6.29
CA GLU A 153 3.27 4.33 5.29
C GLU A 153 2.30 5.46 4.91
N VAL A 154 1.78 6.18 5.89
CA VAL A 154 0.89 7.32 5.69
C VAL A 154 1.59 8.41 4.87
N SER A 155 2.83 8.78 5.21
CA SER A 155 3.58 9.78 4.45
C SER A 155 3.85 9.35 3.01
N GLY A 156 4.16 8.07 2.80
CA GLY A 156 4.37 7.49 1.47
C GLY A 156 3.10 7.51 0.62
N SER A 157 1.96 7.12 1.20
CA SER A 157 0.66 7.16 0.54
C SER A 157 0.30 8.58 0.08
N VAL A 158 0.43 9.56 0.96
CA VAL A 158 0.13 10.97 0.64
C VAL A 158 1.08 11.51 -0.45
N SER A 159 2.35 11.12 -0.44
CA SER A 159 3.32 11.55 -1.45
C SER A 159 2.99 11.11 -2.88
N MET A 160 2.36 9.94 -3.01
CA MET A 160 1.98 9.38 -4.30
C MET A 160 0.81 10.14 -4.93
N HIS A 161 -0.14 10.62 -4.13
CA HIS A 161 -1.30 11.37 -4.61
C HIS A 161 -1.00 12.85 -4.89
N PHE A 162 -0.07 13.45 -4.16
CA PHE A 162 0.22 14.89 -4.21
C PHE A 162 1.64 15.22 -4.68
N THR A 163 2.15 14.42 -5.62
CA THR A 163 3.47 14.69 -6.20
C THR A 163 3.49 16.08 -6.85
N GLN A 164 4.58 16.84 -6.66
CA GLN A 164 4.72 18.24 -7.10
C GLN A 164 3.90 19.27 -6.31
N SER A 165 3.36 18.93 -5.13
CA SER A 165 2.79 19.94 -4.24
C SER A 165 3.88 20.84 -3.68
N ASP A 166 3.61 22.16 -3.65
CA ASP A 166 4.45 23.14 -2.97
C ASP A 166 4.19 23.20 -1.45
N THR A 167 3.20 22.44 -0.96
CA THR A 167 2.84 22.38 0.46
C THR A 167 3.86 21.57 1.27
N GLU A 168 4.23 22.09 2.44
CA GLU A 168 5.15 21.42 3.36
C GLU A 168 4.39 20.46 4.29
N LEU A 169 4.75 19.17 4.29
CA LEU A 169 4.21 18.17 5.22
C LEU A 169 5.16 17.97 6.41
N ILE A 170 4.65 18.20 7.63
CA ILE A 170 5.43 18.20 8.87
C ILE A 170 4.84 17.21 9.86
N PHE A 171 5.66 16.30 10.40
CA PHE A 171 5.29 15.44 11.53
C PHE A 171 5.94 15.97 12.80
N ASP A 172 5.13 16.35 13.79
CA ASP A 172 5.57 16.79 15.12
C ASP A 172 5.06 15.78 16.16
N ILE A 173 5.88 14.75 16.39
CA ILE A 173 5.52 13.60 17.21
C ILE A 173 6.14 13.79 18.60
N ASP A 174 5.30 13.76 19.63
CA ASP A 174 5.77 13.86 21.02
C ASP A 174 6.72 12.70 21.35
N ASN A 175 7.87 13.04 21.93
CA ASN A 175 8.92 12.09 22.27
C ASN A 175 8.59 11.17 23.45
N THR A 176 7.46 11.42 24.12
CA THR A 176 6.88 10.57 25.15
C THR A 176 6.08 9.41 24.58
N ILE A 177 5.75 9.42 23.28
CA ILE A 177 5.03 8.32 22.62
C ILE A 177 5.98 7.10 22.53
N PRO A 178 5.59 5.94 23.09
CA PRO A 178 6.36 4.70 23.00
C PRO A 178 6.49 4.20 21.56
N ARG A 179 7.58 3.48 21.24
CA ARG A 179 7.79 2.91 19.91
C ARG A 179 6.73 1.89 19.54
N TYR A 180 6.36 1.02 20.49
CA TYR A 180 5.38 -0.04 20.28
C TYR A 180 4.08 0.24 21.03
N LEU A 181 2.97 0.13 20.29
CA LEU A 181 1.62 0.31 20.80
C LEU A 181 0.79 -0.92 20.46
N GLU A 182 -0.29 -1.16 21.20
CA GLU A 182 -1.28 -2.20 20.88
C GLU A 182 -2.57 -1.56 20.36
N GLY A 183 -3.00 -1.95 19.17
CA GLY A 183 -4.20 -1.41 18.53
C GLY A 183 -4.31 -1.84 17.08
N ASP A 184 -5.16 -1.14 16.33
CA ASP A 184 -5.41 -1.43 14.92
C ASP A 184 -4.58 -0.48 14.03
N SER A 185 -3.38 -0.91 13.64
CA SER A 185 -2.46 -0.11 12.82
C SER A 185 -3.02 0.19 11.43
N LEU A 186 -3.74 -0.75 10.84
CA LEU A 186 -4.32 -0.63 9.50
C LEU A 186 -5.38 0.48 9.46
N HIS A 187 -6.37 0.41 10.35
CA HIS A 187 -7.43 1.42 10.40
C HIS A 187 -6.90 2.76 10.91
N LEU A 188 -5.90 2.76 11.80
CA LEU A 188 -5.20 3.99 12.19
C LEU A 188 -4.53 4.66 10.98
N GLY A 189 -3.77 3.91 10.19
CA GLY A 189 -3.15 4.41 8.95
C GLY A 189 -4.19 4.98 8.01
N GLN A 190 -5.31 4.28 7.81
CA GLN A 190 -6.43 4.74 6.97
C GLN A 190 -7.03 6.07 7.47
N ILE A 191 -7.27 6.20 8.78
CA ILE A 191 -7.78 7.43 9.39
C ILE A 191 -6.82 8.60 9.11
N LEU A 192 -5.52 8.40 9.32
CA LEU A 192 -4.52 9.45 9.14
C LEU A 192 -4.34 9.85 7.68
N THR A 193 -4.27 8.88 6.76
CA THR A 193 -4.20 9.11 5.32
C THR A 193 -5.39 9.94 4.85
N ASN A 194 -6.62 9.52 5.14
CA ASN A 194 -7.83 10.25 4.74
C ASN A 194 -7.86 11.71 5.22
N LEU A 195 -7.40 11.96 6.46
CA LEU A 195 -7.37 13.30 7.02
C LEU A 195 -6.26 14.17 6.41
N LEU A 196 -5.09 13.60 6.16
CA LEU A 196 -3.99 14.29 5.50
C LEU A 196 -4.30 14.61 4.04
N GLU A 197 -4.87 13.67 3.29
CA GLU A 197 -5.29 13.91 1.91
C GLU A 197 -6.37 15.00 1.84
N ASN A 198 -7.34 14.98 2.77
CA ASN A 198 -8.29 16.08 2.89
C ASN A 198 -7.61 17.42 3.20
N ALA A 199 -6.59 17.45 4.07
CA ALA A 199 -5.82 18.67 4.33
C ALA A 199 -5.06 19.15 3.09
N MET A 200 -4.42 18.23 2.34
CA MET A 200 -3.70 18.51 1.10
C MET A 200 -4.62 19.09 0.02
N LEU A 201 -5.83 18.55 -0.15
CA LEU A 201 -6.81 19.07 -1.12
C LEU A 201 -7.26 20.50 -0.81
N ASN A 202 -7.21 20.92 0.46
CA ASN A 202 -7.65 22.24 0.89
C ASN A 202 -6.50 23.26 1.03
N THR A 203 -5.27 22.84 0.75
CA THR A 203 -4.05 23.64 0.91
C THR A 203 -3.24 23.64 -0.40
N GLU A 204 -3.25 24.77 -1.11
CA GLU A 204 -2.49 24.90 -2.36
C GLU A 204 -1.02 25.27 -2.09
N ASP A 205 -0.79 26.29 -1.27
CA ASP A 205 0.53 26.77 -0.82
C ASP A 205 0.46 27.02 0.69
N GLY A 206 1.34 26.38 1.45
CA GLY A 206 1.32 26.44 2.91
C GLY A 206 1.98 25.25 3.58
N GLU A 207 1.48 24.92 4.77
CA GLU A 207 1.96 23.78 5.54
C GLU A 207 0.80 22.96 6.09
N ILE A 208 1.05 21.65 6.21
CA ILE A 208 0.19 20.69 6.88
C ILE A 208 1.02 20.01 7.95
N ARG A 209 0.54 20.08 9.19
CA ARG A 209 1.21 19.50 10.35
C ARG A 209 0.37 18.40 10.96
N LEU A 210 0.98 17.21 11.09
CA LEU A 210 0.47 16.12 11.91
C LEU A 210 1.16 16.18 13.27
N GLU A 211 0.44 16.61 14.30
CA GLU A 211 0.91 16.53 15.69
C GLU A 211 0.37 15.24 16.33
N ALA A 212 1.23 14.51 17.04
CA ALA A 212 0.81 13.34 17.81
C ALA A 212 1.24 13.48 19.27
N ASN A 213 0.30 13.32 20.21
CA ASN A 213 0.54 13.40 21.65
C ASN A 213 -0.10 12.20 22.36
N ILE A 214 0.46 11.78 23.49
CA ILE A 214 -0.12 10.75 24.36
C ILE A 214 -0.48 11.32 25.73
N PHE A 215 -1.64 10.94 26.25
CA PHE A 215 -2.14 11.41 27.54
C PHE A 215 -2.55 10.25 28.44
N ASP A 216 -2.18 10.34 29.73
CA ASP A 216 -2.68 9.45 30.76
C ASP A 216 -4.13 9.82 31.12
N THR A 217 -5.03 8.83 31.12
CA THR A 217 -6.40 9.00 31.60
C THR A 217 -6.50 8.68 33.10
N PRO A 218 -7.46 9.28 33.84
CA PRO A 218 -7.66 8.99 35.27
C PRO A 218 -7.93 7.52 35.60
N ASP A 219 -8.41 6.75 34.62
CA ASP A 219 -8.75 5.33 34.75
C ASP A 219 -7.53 4.40 34.51
N GLY A 220 -6.35 4.95 34.21
CA GLY A 220 -5.12 4.21 33.99
C GLY A 220 -4.92 3.70 32.55
N ASN A 221 -5.75 4.14 31.61
CA ASN A 221 -5.56 3.91 30.17
C ASN A 221 -4.79 5.08 29.54
N ASN A 222 -4.24 4.87 28.34
CA ASN A 222 -3.62 5.94 27.55
C ASN A 222 -4.54 6.34 26.40
N GLU A 223 -4.54 7.63 26.07
CA GLU A 223 -5.19 8.17 24.89
C GLU A 223 -4.14 8.77 23.95
N LEU A 224 -4.17 8.34 22.70
CA LEU A 224 -3.34 8.89 21.64
C LEU A 224 -4.15 9.94 20.88
N GLU A 225 -3.67 11.17 20.89
CA GLU A 225 -4.26 12.30 20.17
C GLU A 225 -3.45 12.58 18.91
N PHE A 226 -4.14 12.64 17.78
CA PHE A 226 -3.59 13.16 16.52
C PHE A 226 -4.30 14.46 16.16
N LYS A 227 -3.52 15.50 15.87
CA LYS A 227 -4.01 16.76 15.30
C LYS A 227 -3.48 16.94 13.89
N ILE A 228 -4.37 17.04 12.92
CA ILE A 228 -4.05 17.39 11.55
C ILE A 228 -4.41 18.86 11.37
N ILE A 229 -3.40 19.71 11.22
CA ILE A 229 -3.52 21.16 11.12
C ILE A 229 -3.09 21.58 9.72
N ASP A 230 -3.98 22.23 8.99
CA ASP A 230 -3.65 22.85 7.70
C ASP A 230 -3.75 24.38 7.78
N THR A 231 -3.02 25.05 6.89
CA THR A 231 -3.10 26.51 6.69
C THR A 231 -3.97 26.88 5.48
N GLY A 232 -4.86 25.97 5.06
CA GLY A 232 -5.63 26.09 3.83
C GLY A 232 -6.84 27.03 3.93
N ASN A 233 -7.80 26.80 3.05
CA ASN A 233 -8.98 27.67 2.89
C ASN A 233 -9.91 27.68 4.11
N GLY A 234 -9.81 26.71 5.01
CA GLY A 234 -10.75 26.54 6.12
C GLY A 234 -12.19 26.29 5.65
N MET A 235 -13.13 26.25 6.59
CA MET A 235 -14.53 25.91 6.36
C MET A 235 -15.49 26.90 7.01
N SER A 236 -16.63 27.11 6.33
CA SER A 236 -17.77 27.83 6.89
C SER A 236 -18.50 26.99 7.96
N LYS A 237 -19.33 27.63 8.78
CA LYS A 237 -20.07 26.93 9.84
C LYS A 237 -21.06 25.89 9.28
N ASP A 238 -21.70 26.21 8.16
CA ASP A 238 -22.65 25.30 7.50
C ASP A 238 -21.95 24.06 6.92
N ASN A 239 -20.69 24.20 6.45
CA ASN A 239 -19.88 23.09 5.97
C ASN A 239 -19.45 22.18 7.13
N ILE A 240 -19.10 22.75 8.29
CA ILE A 240 -18.75 21.97 9.49
C ILE A 240 -19.94 21.12 9.95
N ASP A 241 -21.15 21.70 9.99
CA ASP A 241 -22.35 20.98 10.44
C ASP A 241 -22.72 19.80 9.53
N ASN A 242 -22.30 19.82 8.26
CA ASN A 242 -22.57 18.78 7.27
C ASN A 242 -21.31 17.97 6.86
N LEU A 243 -20.19 18.16 7.55
CA LEU A 243 -18.88 17.64 7.13
C LEU A 243 -18.84 16.11 6.95
N TYR A 244 -19.55 15.39 7.81
CA TYR A 244 -19.62 13.93 7.81
C TYR A 244 -20.85 13.39 7.06
N ASN A 245 -21.58 14.23 6.34
CA ASN A 245 -22.71 13.80 5.53
C ASN A 245 -22.25 13.70 4.08
N PRO A 246 -21.91 12.50 3.58
CA PRO A 246 -21.45 12.37 2.22
C PRO A 246 -22.56 12.78 1.25
N TYR A 247 -22.20 13.58 0.25
CA TYR A 247 -23.13 13.99 -0.79
C TYR A 247 -22.49 13.84 -2.16
N TYR A 248 -23.34 13.63 -3.16
CA TYR A 248 -22.92 13.63 -4.55
C TYR A 248 -22.94 15.05 -5.06
N ASN A 249 -21.80 15.53 -5.54
CA ASN A 249 -21.73 16.84 -6.19
C ASN A 249 -22.01 16.69 -7.68
N ASP A 250 -23.18 17.16 -8.14
CA ASP A 250 -23.58 17.09 -9.55
C ASP A 250 -22.67 17.90 -10.49
N GLU A 251 -21.97 18.92 -9.98
CA GLU A 251 -21.10 19.80 -10.78
C GLU A 251 -19.71 19.17 -10.98
N THR A 252 -19.10 18.63 -9.92
CA THR A 252 -17.80 17.96 -9.99
C THR A 252 -17.91 16.49 -10.37
N LYS A 253 -19.12 15.92 -10.30
CA LYS A 253 -19.39 14.49 -10.44
C LYS A 253 -18.55 13.64 -9.49
N GLU A 254 -18.34 14.12 -8.28
CA GLU A 254 -17.54 13.44 -7.26
C GLU A 254 -18.34 13.28 -5.97
N TYR A 255 -18.04 12.21 -5.23
CA TYR A 255 -18.53 12.06 -3.87
C TYR A 255 -17.69 12.87 -2.92
N VAL A 256 -18.30 13.87 -2.31
CA VAL A 256 -17.63 14.72 -1.33
C VAL A 256 -17.98 14.22 0.06
N GLY A 257 -16.97 14.03 0.91
CA GLY A 257 -17.14 13.68 2.32
C GLY A 257 -17.32 12.20 2.63
N LEU A 258 -17.17 11.30 1.64
CA LEU A 258 -17.24 9.85 1.87
C LEU A 258 -16.08 9.34 2.73
N SER A 259 -14.85 9.75 2.41
CA SER A 259 -13.65 9.37 3.14
C SER A 259 -13.67 9.90 4.58
N LEU A 260 -14.19 11.12 4.80
CA LEU A 260 -14.41 11.68 6.14
C LEU A 260 -15.50 10.95 6.93
N TYR A 261 -16.56 10.49 6.25
CA TYR A 261 -17.57 9.65 6.86
C TYR A 261 -16.99 8.30 7.32
N VAL A 262 -16.23 7.63 6.46
CA VAL A 262 -15.50 6.39 6.77
C VAL A 262 -14.57 6.60 7.97
N THR A 263 -13.80 7.69 7.96
CA THR A 263 -12.91 8.07 9.07
C THR A 263 -13.68 8.21 10.38
N LYS A 264 -14.83 8.91 10.39
CA LYS A 264 -15.62 9.07 11.59
C LYS A 264 -16.14 7.73 12.14
N GLU A 265 -16.68 6.88 11.27
CA GLU A 265 -17.19 5.57 11.68
C GLU A 265 -16.06 4.67 12.22
N LEU A 266 -14.87 4.70 11.60
CA LEU A 266 -13.70 3.95 12.09
C LEU A 266 -13.25 4.44 13.47
N VAL A 267 -13.16 5.75 13.67
CA VAL A 267 -12.81 6.33 14.98
C VAL A 267 -13.84 5.91 16.04
N GLU A 268 -15.13 5.94 15.72
CA GLU A 268 -16.19 5.49 16.64
C GLU A 268 -16.12 3.97 16.93
N LEU A 269 -15.81 3.13 15.93
CA LEU A 269 -15.60 1.69 16.12
C LEU A 269 -14.38 1.38 16.98
N MET A 270 -13.31 2.17 16.85
CA MET A 270 -12.12 2.11 17.70
C MET A 270 -12.34 2.71 19.10
N SER A 271 -13.58 3.06 19.45
CA SER A 271 -13.96 3.68 20.74
C SER A 271 -13.29 5.04 21.00
N GLY A 272 -12.90 5.73 19.93
CA GLY A 272 -12.33 7.07 19.98
C GLY A 272 -13.33 8.18 19.72
N SER A 273 -12.80 9.40 19.54
CA SER A 273 -13.58 10.57 19.15
C SER A 273 -12.85 11.40 18.11
N ILE A 274 -13.60 12.03 17.20
CA ILE A 274 -13.08 12.96 16.20
C ILE A 274 -13.81 14.30 16.35
N SER A 275 -13.05 15.39 16.29
CA SER A 275 -13.57 16.75 16.32
C SER A 275 -12.86 17.63 15.28
N VAL A 276 -13.50 18.72 14.89
CA VAL A 276 -12.99 19.66 13.89
C VAL A 276 -13.16 21.09 14.39
N SER A 277 -12.13 21.91 14.19
CA SER A 277 -12.14 23.34 14.41
C SER A 277 -11.60 24.01 13.16
N SER A 278 -12.39 24.86 12.51
CA SER A 278 -11.99 25.51 11.26
C SER A 278 -12.40 26.97 11.24
N VAL A 279 -11.58 27.80 10.61
CA VAL A 279 -11.86 29.21 10.38
C VAL A 279 -11.60 29.52 8.91
N GLU A 280 -12.63 29.99 8.20
CA GLU A 280 -12.55 30.37 6.79
C GLU A 280 -11.38 31.34 6.53
N GLY A 281 -10.54 30.98 5.56
CA GLY A 281 -9.30 31.66 5.17
C GLY A 281 -8.11 31.50 6.12
N LYS A 282 -8.20 30.66 7.16
CA LYS A 282 -7.12 30.43 8.13
C LYS A 282 -6.74 28.96 8.35
N GLY A 283 -7.41 28.04 7.65
CA GLY A 283 -7.18 26.61 7.74
C GLY A 283 -8.11 25.85 8.69
N THR A 284 -7.89 24.53 8.75
CA THR A 284 -8.64 23.59 9.57
C THR A 284 -7.73 22.83 10.54
N THR A 285 -8.29 22.43 11.67
CA THR A 285 -7.70 21.47 12.58
C THR A 285 -8.67 20.34 12.83
N PHE A 286 -8.29 19.13 12.42
CA PHE A 286 -8.93 17.90 12.84
C PHE A 286 -8.22 17.36 14.07
N THR A 287 -8.97 16.88 15.06
CA THR A 287 -8.43 16.25 16.26
C THR A 287 -9.09 14.91 16.45
N VAL A 288 -8.29 13.85 16.40
CA VAL A 288 -8.68 12.47 16.62
C VAL A 288 -8.07 12.00 17.94
N VAL A 289 -8.88 11.41 18.81
CA VAL A 289 -8.44 10.83 20.08
C VAL A 289 -8.83 9.36 20.08
N LEU A 290 -7.84 8.48 20.23
CA LEU A 290 -8.03 7.03 20.23
C LEU A 290 -7.54 6.43 21.55
N PRO A 291 -8.33 5.55 22.20
CA PRO A 291 -7.84 4.80 23.34
C PRO A 291 -6.78 3.79 22.87
N ILE A 292 -5.63 3.75 23.53
CA ILE A 292 -4.54 2.84 23.17
C ILE A 292 -3.93 2.17 24.39
N VAL A 293 -3.43 0.95 24.21
CA VAL A 293 -2.70 0.24 25.25
C VAL A 293 -1.21 0.37 24.94
N VAL A 294 -0.48 0.95 25.89
CA VAL A 294 0.98 1.04 25.84
C VAL A 294 1.56 -0.27 26.36
N ILE A 295 2.34 -0.95 25.53
CA ILE A 295 3.02 -2.18 25.90
C ILE A 295 4.35 -1.82 26.58
N ASP A 296 4.34 -1.85 27.92
CA ASP A 296 5.49 -1.84 28.83
C ASP A 296 6.35 -0.55 28.87
N ASN A 297 6.28 0.16 30.02
CA ASN A 297 7.12 1.33 30.35
C ASN A 297 8.51 0.97 30.91
N SER A 298 8.89 -0.32 30.97
CA SER A 298 10.03 -0.76 31.81
C SER A 298 11.43 -0.74 31.16
N ASN A 299 11.57 -0.43 29.86
CA ASN A 299 12.88 -0.25 29.19
C ASN A 299 12.97 1.09 28.46
N ASN A 300 12.79 2.16 29.23
CA ASN A 300 12.46 3.51 28.76
C ASN A 300 13.58 4.29 28.04
N ILE A 301 14.39 3.65 27.18
CA ILE A 301 15.30 4.35 26.26
C ILE A 301 15.46 3.54 24.95
N ASP A 302 14.42 3.54 24.10
CA ASP A 302 14.43 2.82 22.81
C ASP A 302 15.43 3.42 21.79
N TYR A 303 15.76 4.72 21.90
CA TYR A 303 16.72 5.40 21.02
C TYR A 303 17.98 5.82 21.79
N MET A 304 18.61 4.91 22.52
CA MET A 304 19.81 5.23 23.31
C MET A 304 21.06 5.35 22.42
N LEU A 305 21.64 6.55 22.36
CA LEU A 305 22.94 6.75 21.73
C LEU A 305 24.07 6.11 22.57
N SER A 306 25.10 5.57 21.93
CA SER A 306 26.28 5.03 22.63
C SER A 306 27.04 6.11 23.40
N GLU A 307 27.81 5.73 24.43
CA GLU A 307 28.57 6.65 25.30
C GLU A 307 29.47 7.66 24.53
N LYS A 308 29.93 7.31 23.32
CA LYS A 308 30.74 8.20 22.45
C LYS A 308 29.92 9.27 21.73
N THR A 309 28.64 9.00 21.47
CA THR A 309 27.66 9.89 20.82
C THR A 309 26.71 10.55 21.81
N SER A 310 26.64 10.09 23.06
CA SER A 310 25.85 10.73 24.12
C SER A 310 26.42 12.09 24.57
N ILE A 311 27.62 12.45 24.12
CA ILE A 311 28.18 13.79 24.32
C ILE A 311 27.30 14.78 23.55
N SER A 312 26.66 15.72 24.26
CA SER A 312 25.86 16.79 23.67
C SER A 312 26.63 17.49 22.56
N LYS A 313 26.11 17.41 21.33
CA LYS A 313 26.66 18.07 20.15
C LYS A 313 25.93 19.35 19.83
N LYS A 314 26.60 20.27 19.15
CA LYS A 314 25.98 21.48 18.60
C LYS A 314 25.43 21.23 17.21
N VAL A 315 24.12 21.35 17.05
CA VAL A 315 23.42 21.18 15.78
C VAL A 315 22.88 22.53 15.32
N LEU A 316 23.07 22.85 14.05
CA LEU A 316 22.46 23.99 13.39
C LEU A 316 21.39 23.51 12.40
N ILE A 317 20.19 24.06 12.46
CA ILE A 317 19.12 23.75 11.51
C ILE A 317 18.73 25.05 10.79
N SER A 318 18.70 25.00 9.46
CA SER A 318 18.20 26.08 8.61
C SER A 318 17.32 25.49 7.52
N ASP A 319 16.04 25.82 7.56
CA ASP A 319 15.04 25.43 6.56
C ASP A 319 14.29 26.70 6.13
N THR A 320 13.74 26.65 4.91
CA THR A 320 12.77 27.65 4.43
C THR A 320 11.50 27.65 5.28
N ASN A 321 11.07 26.50 5.80
CA ASN A 321 9.93 26.41 6.71
C ASN A 321 10.42 26.31 8.18
N TYR A 322 10.02 27.28 9.01
CA TYR A 322 10.41 27.34 10.42
C TYR A 322 9.80 26.22 11.28
N ASN A 323 8.56 25.81 11.00
CA ASN A 323 7.87 24.76 11.76
C ASN A 323 8.44 23.37 11.45
N SER A 324 8.88 23.13 10.22
CA SER A 324 9.70 21.95 9.87
C SER A 324 10.98 21.90 10.72
N ALA A 325 11.73 23.00 10.76
CA ALA A 325 12.94 23.08 11.59
C ALA A 325 12.64 22.91 13.08
N LEU A 326 11.50 23.41 13.56
CA LEU A 326 11.07 23.27 14.95
C LEU A 326 10.72 21.81 15.30
N ALA A 327 10.02 21.09 14.43
CA ALA A 327 9.70 19.68 14.62
C ALA A 327 10.98 18.83 14.70
N ILE A 328 11.95 19.08 13.81
CA ILE A 328 13.26 18.39 13.85
C ILE A 328 14.01 18.72 15.15
N ARG A 329 13.99 19.98 15.59
CA ARG A 329 14.56 20.38 16.89
C ARG A 329 13.89 19.64 18.06
N ASN A 330 12.57 19.45 18.02
CA ASN A 330 11.86 18.72 19.07
C ASN A 330 12.34 17.27 19.17
N MET A 331 12.60 16.62 18.04
CA MET A 331 13.16 15.25 17.99
C MET A 331 14.57 15.19 18.60
N PHE A 332 15.40 16.23 18.38
CA PHE A 332 16.72 16.33 18.98
C PHE A 332 16.72 16.52 20.50
N ASN A 333 15.64 17.05 21.09
CA ASN A 333 15.54 17.17 22.55
C ASN A 333 15.66 15.80 23.24
N TYR A 334 15.21 14.72 22.59
CA TYR A 334 15.36 13.35 23.09
C TYR A 334 16.84 12.96 23.31
N PHE A 335 17.74 13.46 22.44
CA PHE A 335 19.18 13.17 22.49
C PHE A 335 19.98 14.16 23.34
N ASN A 336 19.33 15.16 23.96
CA ASN A 336 19.98 16.25 24.71
C ASN A 336 21.07 16.99 23.91
N TYR A 337 20.89 17.15 22.59
CA TYR A 337 21.79 17.95 21.76
C TYR A 337 21.44 19.45 21.84
N ASP A 338 22.44 20.31 21.68
CA ASP A 338 22.27 21.77 21.65
C ASP A 338 21.90 22.20 20.23
N VAL A 339 20.62 22.45 19.99
CA VAL A 339 20.09 22.74 18.65
C VAL A 339 19.74 24.21 18.48
N ASN A 340 20.43 24.87 17.57
CA ASN A 340 20.14 26.24 17.13
C ASN A 340 19.39 26.22 15.79
N ILE A 341 18.25 26.92 15.74
CA ILE A 341 17.54 27.18 14.48
C ILE A 341 17.88 28.58 14.02
N ILE A 342 18.26 28.72 12.75
CA ILE A 342 18.44 30.01 12.11
C ILE A 342 17.59 30.13 10.85
N SER A 343 17.18 31.35 10.52
CA SER A 343 16.37 31.58 9.33
C SER A 343 17.22 31.41 8.06
N ALA A 344 16.60 30.98 6.96
CA ALA A 344 17.22 30.93 5.64
C ALA A 344 17.96 32.23 5.26
N ASN A 345 17.35 33.39 5.58
CA ASN A 345 17.92 34.70 5.29
C ASN A 345 19.15 35.03 6.14
N ASP A 346 19.16 34.60 7.40
CA ASP A 346 20.28 34.82 8.31
C ASP A 346 21.42 33.85 8.04
N PHE A 347 21.13 32.61 7.63
CA PHE A 347 22.11 31.65 7.16
C PHE A 347 22.93 32.23 5.99
N ASN A 348 22.25 32.81 5.00
CA ASN A 348 22.87 33.46 3.85
C ASN A 348 23.74 34.67 4.21
N LYS A 349 23.43 35.37 5.31
CA LYS A 349 24.12 36.61 5.73
C LYS A 349 25.23 36.39 6.75
N ASN A 350 25.11 35.38 7.61
CA ASN A 350 25.96 35.16 8.79
C ASN A 350 26.71 33.83 8.77
N ALA A 351 27.00 33.29 7.59
CA ALA A 351 27.72 32.01 7.45
C ALA A 351 29.07 31.96 8.23
N LEU A 352 29.63 33.11 8.63
CA LEU A 352 30.95 33.32 9.25
C LEU A 352 31.28 32.57 10.57
N HIS A 353 30.37 31.78 11.16
CA HIS A 353 30.62 31.08 12.43
C HIS A 353 30.17 29.61 12.46
N LEU A 354 30.22 28.89 11.32
CA LEU A 354 29.85 27.46 11.27
C LEU A 354 30.83 26.52 11.99
N THR A 355 32.01 27.01 12.39
CA THR A 355 33.09 26.18 12.96
C THR A 355 32.79 25.62 14.35
N GLU A 356 31.85 26.23 15.09
CA GLU A 356 31.44 25.78 16.42
C GLU A 356 30.43 24.63 16.41
N TYR A 357 29.81 24.34 15.26
CA TYR A 357 28.81 23.28 15.12
C TYR A 357 29.45 21.95 14.74
N ASP A 358 28.80 20.87 15.14
CA ASP A 358 29.19 19.50 14.81
C ASP A 358 28.34 18.96 13.65
N MET A 359 27.08 19.41 13.56
CA MET A 359 26.13 19.05 12.51
C MET A 359 25.39 20.28 11.98
N ILE A 360 25.13 20.30 10.67
CA ILE A 360 24.30 21.30 10.01
C ILE A 360 23.24 20.60 9.17
N PHE A 361 21.98 20.96 9.38
CA PHE A 361 20.83 20.52 8.62
C PHE A 361 20.36 21.68 7.73
N LEU A 362 20.33 21.46 6.42
CA LEU A 362 19.96 22.48 5.43
C LEU A 362 18.81 22.00 4.56
N GLY A 363 17.78 22.83 4.43
CA GLY A 363 16.72 22.64 3.43
C GLY A 363 17.29 22.61 2.00
N ASP A 364 16.78 21.71 1.17
CA ASP A 364 17.10 21.54 -0.25
C ASP A 364 17.12 22.85 -1.06
N LYS A 365 16.13 23.72 -0.83
CA LYS A 365 15.98 25.04 -1.47
C LYS A 365 17.07 26.04 -1.09
N LEU A 366 17.87 25.78 -0.05
CA LEU A 366 18.97 26.64 0.38
C LEU A 366 20.29 26.34 -0.35
N PHE A 367 20.44 25.15 -0.96
CA PHE A 367 21.69 24.79 -1.63
C PHE A 367 21.91 25.63 -2.90
N SER A 368 22.73 26.66 -2.78
CA SER A 368 23.22 27.50 -3.88
C SER A 368 24.72 27.32 -4.06
N SER A 369 25.25 27.63 -5.25
CA SER A 369 26.69 27.53 -5.53
C SER A 369 27.54 28.38 -4.57
N GLU A 370 27.00 29.49 -4.08
CA GLU A 370 27.64 30.37 -3.09
C GLU A 370 27.75 29.69 -1.72
N ILE A 371 26.66 29.06 -1.28
CA ILE A 371 26.61 28.33 -0.01
C ILE A 371 27.50 27.09 -0.06
N VAL A 372 27.44 26.31 -1.14
CA VAL A 372 28.27 25.11 -1.29
C VAL A 372 29.75 25.46 -1.23
N SER A 373 30.19 26.49 -1.98
CA SER A 373 31.58 26.95 -1.92
C SER A 373 31.99 27.43 -0.53
N TYR A 374 31.07 27.96 0.25
CA TYR A 374 31.33 28.36 1.63
C TYR A 374 31.47 27.16 2.58
N LEU A 375 30.58 26.17 2.45
CA LEU A 375 30.62 24.94 3.22
C LEU A 375 31.90 24.16 2.93
N GLU A 376 32.29 24.01 1.66
CA GLU A 376 33.55 23.37 1.24
C GLU A 376 34.77 23.99 1.92
N LYS A 377 34.89 25.32 1.89
CA LYS A 377 36.00 26.04 2.56
C LYS A 377 36.00 25.85 4.07
N THR A 378 34.82 25.73 4.67
CA THR A 378 34.66 25.53 6.12
C THR A 378 35.10 24.12 6.51
N VAL A 379 34.68 23.10 5.74
CA VAL A 379 35.10 21.71 5.93
C VAL A 379 36.62 21.59 5.74
N GLU A 380 37.19 22.15 4.67
CA GLU A 380 38.63 22.15 4.41
C GLU A 380 39.43 22.82 5.55
N TYR A 381 38.93 23.93 6.09
CA TYR A 381 39.55 24.60 7.24
C TYR A 381 39.52 23.74 8.50
N LEU A 382 38.39 23.07 8.78
CA LEU A 382 38.22 22.24 9.98
C LEU A 382 39.05 20.95 9.92
N ASP A 383 39.18 20.36 8.73
CA ASP A 383 40.08 19.24 8.48
C ASP A 383 41.54 19.65 8.67
N GLY A 384 41.92 20.85 8.20
CA GLY A 384 43.27 21.39 8.34
C GLY A 384 43.71 21.65 9.80
N ILE A 385 42.77 21.90 10.71
CA ILE A 385 43.05 22.08 12.16
C ILE A 385 42.89 20.79 12.98
N GLY A 386 42.50 19.68 12.34
CA GLY A 386 42.37 18.37 12.98
C GLY A 386 41.22 18.26 13.97
N LYS A 387 40.07 18.89 13.70
CA LYS A 387 38.85 18.74 14.52
C LYS A 387 38.40 17.28 14.49
N GLU A 388 38.36 16.61 15.64
CA GLU A 388 37.85 15.22 15.74
C GLU A 388 36.40 15.15 15.20
N ASN A 389 36.14 14.17 14.31
CA ASN A 389 34.87 13.88 13.63
C ASN A 389 34.34 14.87 12.57
N GLY A 390 35.06 15.97 12.29
CA GLY A 390 34.70 16.92 11.22
C GLY A 390 33.34 17.60 11.40
N LEU A 391 32.98 18.50 10.47
CA LEU A 391 31.64 19.08 10.38
C LEU A 391 30.76 18.16 9.52
N LYS A 392 29.59 17.77 10.02
CA LYS A 392 28.63 16.94 9.27
C LYS A 392 27.53 17.78 8.64
N ILE A 393 27.29 17.59 7.35
CA ILE A 393 26.32 18.34 6.57
C ILE A 393 25.20 17.39 6.13
N VAL A 394 23.98 17.69 6.52
CA VAL A 394 22.78 16.89 6.24
C VAL A 394 21.81 17.74 5.42
N ALA A 395 21.39 17.24 4.26
CA ALA A 395 20.36 17.90 3.45
C ALA A 395 18.96 17.42 3.85
N LEU A 396 17.99 18.34 3.84
CA LEU A 396 16.57 18.09 4.11
C LEU A 396 15.77 18.32 2.83
N GLU A 397 15.26 17.25 2.24
CA GLU A 397 14.42 17.28 1.03
C GLU A 397 12.95 17.09 1.39
N SER A 398 12.03 17.74 0.67
CA SER A 398 10.59 17.44 0.79
C SER A 398 10.25 16.14 0.08
N ILE A 399 9.36 15.32 0.64
CA ILE A 399 8.84 14.10 -0.01
C ILE A 399 8.11 14.38 -1.33
N PHE A 400 7.64 15.61 -1.55
CA PHE A 400 6.95 16.01 -2.79
C PHE A 400 7.91 16.53 -3.88
N SER A 401 9.20 16.72 -3.57
CA SER A 401 10.20 17.26 -4.50
C SER A 401 10.60 16.22 -5.56
N GLN A 402 10.41 16.51 -6.85
CA GLN A 402 10.86 15.63 -7.97
C GLN A 402 12.26 15.95 -8.50
N HIS A 403 12.80 17.13 -8.21
CA HIS A 403 14.06 17.59 -8.78
C HIS A 403 15.13 17.73 -7.70
N ARG A 404 15.92 16.67 -7.57
CA ARG A 404 17.07 16.68 -6.68
C ARG A 404 18.09 17.72 -7.13
N ASN A 405 18.40 18.66 -6.25
CA ASN A 405 19.42 19.66 -6.51
C ASN A 405 20.78 18.96 -6.53
N LYS A 406 21.44 18.90 -7.69
CA LYS A 406 22.73 18.22 -7.87
C LYS A 406 23.82 18.71 -6.92
N LEU A 407 23.71 19.96 -6.46
CA LEU A 407 24.62 20.56 -5.48
C LEU A 407 24.57 19.87 -4.10
N ILE A 408 23.47 19.19 -3.78
CA ILE A 408 23.33 18.42 -2.53
C ILE A 408 24.32 17.25 -2.52
N ASP A 409 24.44 16.52 -3.63
CA ASP A 409 25.31 15.36 -3.76
C ASP A 409 26.80 15.72 -3.68
N GLU A 410 27.16 16.99 -3.93
CA GLU A 410 28.55 17.45 -3.93
C GLU A 410 29.12 17.64 -2.51
N ILE A 411 28.28 17.97 -1.52
CA ILE A 411 28.74 18.43 -0.20
C ILE A 411 28.05 17.77 1.00
N SER A 412 26.89 17.15 0.82
CA SER A 412 26.17 16.52 1.93
C SER A 412 26.76 15.16 2.31
N ASP A 413 26.93 14.90 3.62
CA ASP A 413 27.26 13.57 4.14
C ASP A 413 26.06 12.61 4.01
N ARG A 414 24.84 13.15 4.18
CA ARG A 414 23.57 12.42 4.16
C ARG A 414 22.43 13.32 3.70
N VAL A 415 21.39 12.68 3.15
CA VAL A 415 20.13 13.33 2.76
C VAL A 415 18.99 12.68 3.53
N LEU A 416 18.11 13.51 4.07
CA LEU A 416 16.91 13.12 4.78
C LEU A 416 15.68 13.67 4.08
N THR A 417 14.67 12.83 3.91
CA THR A 417 13.38 13.22 3.32
C THR A 417 12.38 13.55 4.44
N LYS A 418 11.77 14.73 4.37
CA LYS A 418 10.71 15.20 5.26
C LYS A 418 9.34 14.73 4.77
N PRO A 419 8.38 14.38 5.65
CA PRO A 419 8.44 14.53 7.12
C PRO A 419 9.33 13.46 7.78
N LEU A 420 9.97 13.84 8.89
CA LEU A 420 10.86 12.97 9.66
C LEU A 420 10.16 12.40 10.91
N ASN A 421 10.69 11.29 11.42
CA ASN A 421 10.30 10.72 12.71
C ASN A 421 11.55 10.44 13.57
N GLN A 422 11.31 10.05 14.83
CA GLN A 422 12.38 9.84 15.81
C GLN A 422 13.36 8.73 15.38
N GLU A 423 12.86 7.67 14.73
CA GLU A 423 13.64 6.52 14.25
C GLU A 423 14.63 6.95 13.17
N ARG A 424 14.17 7.73 12.16
CA ARG A 424 15.02 8.26 11.09
C ARG A 424 16.14 9.16 11.61
N LEU A 425 15.83 9.99 12.62
CA LEU A 425 16.84 10.85 13.22
C LEU A 425 17.87 10.04 14.03
N PHE A 426 17.43 9.00 14.73
CA PHE A 426 18.31 8.08 15.44
C PHE A 426 19.26 7.32 14.50
N GLU A 427 18.72 6.75 13.42
CA GLU A 427 19.49 6.08 12.36
C GLU A 427 20.57 7.01 11.80
N LEU A 428 20.20 8.25 11.48
CA LEU A 428 21.15 9.24 10.97
C LEU A 428 22.30 9.53 11.95
N ILE A 429 22.00 9.80 13.22
CA ILE A 429 23.04 10.13 14.21
C ILE A 429 23.97 8.93 14.44
N THR A 430 23.41 7.73 14.42
CA THR A 430 24.15 6.47 14.52
C THR A 430 25.09 6.32 13.32
N ASP A 431 24.58 6.42 12.09
CA ASP A 431 25.36 6.32 10.86
C ASP A 431 26.48 7.36 10.77
N LEU A 432 26.22 8.61 11.18
CA LEU A 432 27.19 9.70 11.05
C LEU A 432 28.40 9.55 11.99
N TYR A 433 28.25 8.88 13.14
CA TYR A 433 29.27 8.91 14.20
C TYR A 433 29.63 7.55 14.80
N GLN A 434 28.86 6.50 14.54
CA GLN A 434 29.13 5.15 15.00
C GLN A 434 29.48 4.29 13.78
N HIS A 435 30.78 4.15 13.48
CA HIS A 435 31.26 3.17 12.48
C HIS A 435 31.20 1.71 13.00
N GLU A 436 30.70 1.50 14.22
CA GLU A 436 30.40 0.19 14.81
C GLU A 436 29.08 0.32 15.57
N ILE A 437 28.05 -0.38 15.09
CA ILE A 437 26.75 -0.51 15.77
C ILE A 437 27.01 -0.97 17.23
N PRO A 438 26.54 -0.24 18.26
CA PRO A 438 26.73 -0.63 19.65
C PRO A 438 25.96 -1.92 19.92
N ARG A 439 26.72 -3.00 20.09
CA ARG A 439 26.29 -4.39 20.31
C ARG A 439 25.51 -4.69 21.61
N ASN A 440 24.81 -3.73 22.22
CA ASN A 440 24.00 -4.00 23.42
C ASN A 440 22.65 -3.25 23.43
N LEU A 441 21.83 -3.49 22.41
CA LEU A 441 20.40 -3.84 22.61
C LEU A 441 20.32 -5.38 22.66
N PRO A 442 19.29 -6.00 23.24
CA PRO A 442 19.33 -7.41 23.65
C PRO A 442 19.92 -8.32 22.57
N THR A 443 21.02 -8.97 22.95
CA THR A 443 21.92 -9.77 22.12
C THR A 443 21.21 -10.71 21.15
N LEU A 444 21.13 -10.32 19.88
CA LEU A 444 21.41 -11.24 18.78
C LEU A 444 22.93 -11.31 18.68
N VAL A 445 23.49 -12.39 19.23
CA VAL A 445 24.91 -12.71 19.19
C VAL A 445 25.32 -12.84 17.72
N GLU A 446 26.06 -11.86 17.21
CA GLU A 446 26.90 -12.05 16.03
C GLU A 446 28.00 -13.07 16.35
N GLU A 447 27.72 -14.35 16.07
CA GLU A 447 28.78 -15.24 15.57
C GLU A 447 28.81 -15.14 14.05
N LYS A 448 29.87 -14.49 13.55
CA LYS A 448 30.26 -14.51 12.14
C LYS A 448 30.23 -15.95 11.59
N LYS A 449 29.27 -16.24 10.72
CA LYS A 449 29.49 -16.98 9.46
C LYS A 449 28.31 -16.74 8.50
N SER A 450 28.67 -16.23 7.32
CA SER A 450 27.84 -15.90 6.16
C SER A 450 26.62 -15.00 6.42
N ILE A 451 26.88 -13.69 6.51
CA ILE A 451 25.97 -12.71 5.91
C ILE A 451 25.85 -13.10 4.45
N LEU A 452 24.74 -13.74 4.06
CA LEU A 452 24.35 -13.72 2.65
C LEU A 452 23.81 -12.30 2.42
N PHE A 453 24.67 -11.45 1.87
CA PHE A 453 24.22 -10.29 1.14
C PHE A 453 23.17 -10.75 0.13
N THR A 454 22.01 -10.10 0.07
CA THR A 454 21.31 -9.81 -1.20
C THR A 454 20.34 -8.64 -1.04
N HIS A 455 20.89 -7.44 -0.94
CA HIS A 455 20.38 -6.42 -1.84
C HIS A 455 20.98 -6.72 -3.23
N GLN A 456 20.13 -7.08 -4.18
CA GLN A 456 20.47 -7.01 -5.59
C GLN A 456 19.43 -6.15 -6.28
N ASP A 457 19.91 -5.15 -7.03
CA ASP A 457 19.20 -4.65 -8.20
C ASP A 457 18.70 -5.85 -9.01
N ALA A 458 17.45 -5.80 -9.49
CA ALA A 458 16.76 -6.81 -10.32
C ALA A 458 17.58 -8.06 -10.69
N LEU A 459 17.19 -9.25 -10.19
CA LEU A 459 17.78 -10.56 -10.51
C LEU A 459 18.29 -10.63 -11.96
N GLU A 460 19.60 -10.81 -12.12
CA GLU A 460 20.21 -11.00 -13.44
C GLU A 460 19.65 -12.28 -14.07
N GLU A 461 19.13 -12.15 -15.29
CA GLU A 461 18.50 -13.24 -16.01
C GLU A 461 19.56 -14.21 -16.53
N ALA A 462 19.56 -15.45 -16.05
CA ALA A 462 20.43 -16.50 -16.58
C ALA A 462 20.03 -16.82 -18.03
N GLU A 463 20.98 -16.69 -18.95
CA GLU A 463 20.75 -16.93 -20.38
C GLU A 463 20.57 -18.43 -20.68
N ASN A 464 19.61 -18.75 -21.57
CA ASN A 464 19.38 -20.10 -22.10
C ASN A 464 18.94 -21.18 -21.09
N ILE A 465 18.33 -20.80 -19.96
CA ILE A 465 17.76 -21.76 -19.01
C ILE A 465 16.58 -22.52 -19.62
N LYS A 466 16.68 -23.85 -19.60
CA LYS A 466 15.62 -24.82 -19.93
C LYS A 466 15.16 -25.56 -18.67
N ARG A 467 13.96 -26.16 -18.71
CA ARG A 467 13.38 -26.92 -17.57
C ARG A 467 14.31 -27.97 -16.97
N GLU A 468 15.10 -28.64 -17.82
CA GLU A 468 16.06 -29.66 -17.41
C GLU A 468 17.16 -29.15 -16.48
N HIS A 469 17.46 -27.84 -16.49
CA HIS A 469 18.44 -27.24 -15.58
C HIS A 469 17.91 -27.18 -14.15
N PHE A 470 16.59 -27.10 -13.93
CA PHE A 470 16.04 -27.13 -12.57
C PHE A 470 16.26 -28.48 -11.86
N ALA A 471 16.71 -29.52 -12.57
CA ALA A 471 17.20 -30.74 -11.96
C ALA A 471 18.43 -30.53 -11.06
N ASP A 472 19.14 -29.40 -11.19
CA ASP A 472 20.25 -29.05 -10.31
C ASP A 472 19.81 -28.83 -8.85
N PHE A 473 18.51 -28.61 -8.63
CA PHE A 473 17.85 -28.47 -7.33
C PHE A 473 17.04 -29.71 -6.93
N GLU A 474 17.35 -30.87 -7.51
CA GLU A 474 16.68 -32.13 -7.14
C GLU A 474 16.77 -32.39 -5.63
N GLY A 475 15.62 -32.73 -5.04
CA GLY A 475 15.49 -33.00 -3.60
C GLY A 475 15.07 -31.80 -2.76
N SER A 476 15.07 -30.58 -3.31
CA SER A 476 14.52 -29.41 -2.62
C SER A 476 13.00 -29.47 -2.52
N LYS A 477 12.46 -28.95 -1.42
CA LYS A 477 11.03 -28.83 -1.16
C LYS A 477 10.60 -27.36 -1.19
N ILE A 478 9.69 -27.03 -2.10
CA ILE A 478 9.24 -25.66 -2.33
C ILE A 478 7.75 -25.54 -2.02
N LEU A 479 7.37 -24.53 -1.24
CA LEU A 479 5.98 -24.13 -1.06
C LEU A 479 5.60 -23.09 -2.11
N LEU A 480 4.60 -23.39 -2.94
CA LEU A 480 4.01 -22.46 -3.88
C LEU A 480 2.69 -21.91 -3.33
N VAL A 481 2.63 -20.61 -3.06
CA VAL A 481 1.45 -19.91 -2.54
C VAL A 481 0.90 -19.00 -3.64
N GLU A 482 -0.22 -19.40 -4.26
CA GLU A 482 -0.83 -18.69 -5.39
C GLU A 482 -2.33 -19.04 -5.43
N ASP A 483 -3.22 -18.06 -5.60
CA ASP A 483 -4.68 -18.28 -5.56
C ASP A 483 -5.27 -18.68 -6.93
N ASN A 484 -4.54 -18.44 -8.02
CA ASN A 484 -4.97 -18.79 -9.37
C ASN A 484 -4.48 -20.17 -9.83
N LEU A 485 -5.42 -21.09 -10.00
CA LEU A 485 -5.17 -22.47 -10.47
C LEU A 485 -4.42 -22.57 -11.80
N ILE A 486 -4.53 -21.58 -12.69
CA ILE A 486 -3.80 -21.58 -13.97
C ILE A 486 -2.32 -21.26 -13.72
N ASN A 487 -2.03 -20.25 -12.90
CA ASN A 487 -0.66 -19.86 -12.55
C ASN A 487 0.05 -20.98 -11.78
N GLN A 488 -0.65 -21.62 -10.84
CA GLN A 488 -0.16 -22.82 -10.14
C GLN A 488 0.27 -23.91 -11.14
N LYS A 489 -0.59 -24.24 -12.10
CA LYS A 489 -0.29 -25.27 -13.13
C LYS A 489 0.88 -24.89 -14.02
N VAL A 490 1.03 -23.62 -14.37
CA VAL A 490 2.16 -23.13 -15.17
C VAL A 490 3.47 -23.34 -14.40
N LEU A 491 3.52 -22.91 -13.13
CA LEU A 491 4.70 -23.05 -12.27
C LEU A 491 5.07 -24.51 -11.99
N ILE A 492 4.08 -25.33 -11.65
CA ILE A 492 4.28 -26.78 -11.45
C ILE A 492 4.81 -27.43 -12.73
N ASN A 493 4.31 -27.02 -13.90
CA ASN A 493 4.77 -27.57 -15.18
C ASN A 493 6.19 -27.12 -15.55
N ILE A 494 6.59 -25.89 -15.19
CA ILE A 494 7.98 -25.41 -15.38
C ILE A 494 8.96 -26.30 -14.60
N LEU A 495 8.58 -26.67 -13.37
CA LEU A 495 9.40 -27.46 -12.45
C LEU A 495 9.13 -28.97 -12.54
N ASP A 496 8.23 -29.41 -13.42
CA ASP A 496 7.90 -30.84 -13.58
C ASP A 496 9.15 -31.63 -14.00
N LYS A 497 9.37 -32.78 -13.36
CA LYS A 497 10.55 -33.66 -13.55
C LYS A 497 11.91 -33.07 -13.15
N SER A 498 11.95 -31.92 -12.47
CA SER A 498 13.17 -31.41 -11.81
C SER A 498 13.57 -32.22 -10.57
N GLY A 499 12.66 -33.03 -10.03
CA GLY A 499 12.88 -33.71 -8.74
C GLY A 499 12.71 -32.81 -7.52
N ILE A 500 12.25 -31.57 -7.72
CA ILE A 500 11.80 -30.66 -6.66
C ILE A 500 10.40 -31.10 -6.18
N GLU A 501 10.20 -31.18 -4.87
CA GLU A 501 8.88 -31.45 -4.28
C GLU A 501 8.12 -30.12 -4.11
N ILE A 502 7.03 -29.94 -4.86
CA ILE A 502 6.20 -28.73 -4.79
C ILE A 502 4.93 -29.03 -4.01
N ILE A 503 4.70 -28.25 -2.96
CA ILE A 503 3.45 -28.23 -2.19
C ILE A 503 2.74 -26.91 -2.48
N VAL A 504 1.42 -26.93 -2.61
CA VAL A 504 0.64 -25.77 -3.03
C VAL A 504 -0.26 -25.30 -1.89
N ALA A 505 -0.30 -23.98 -1.67
CA ALA A 505 -1.26 -23.27 -0.85
C ALA A 505 -2.02 -22.24 -1.71
N ASN A 506 -3.31 -22.04 -1.43
CA ASN A 506 -4.16 -21.16 -2.24
C ASN A 506 -4.33 -19.75 -1.66
N ASN A 507 -3.71 -19.46 -0.51
CA ASN A 507 -3.68 -18.15 0.15
C ASN A 507 -2.62 -18.15 1.27
N GLY A 508 -2.34 -16.97 1.83
CA GLY A 508 -1.33 -16.81 2.88
C GLY A 508 -1.64 -17.53 4.19
N LEU A 509 -2.91 -17.76 4.53
CA LEU A 509 -3.29 -18.48 5.75
C LEU A 509 -3.02 -19.98 5.61
N GLU A 510 -3.41 -20.57 4.48
CA GLU A 510 -3.10 -21.98 4.17
C GLU A 510 -1.58 -22.22 4.13
N ALA A 511 -0.81 -21.24 3.65
CA ALA A 511 0.65 -21.30 3.70
C ALA A 511 1.19 -21.35 5.14
N LEU A 512 0.68 -20.49 6.03
CA LEU A 512 1.03 -20.52 7.45
C LEU A 512 0.65 -21.85 8.11
N ASP A 513 -0.54 -22.37 7.83
CA ASP A 513 -1.00 -23.65 8.40
C ASP A 513 -0.07 -24.80 7.99
N LEU A 514 0.32 -24.86 6.71
CA LEU A 514 1.25 -25.88 6.20
C LEU A 514 2.66 -25.77 6.81
N ILE A 515 3.15 -24.55 7.01
CA ILE A 515 4.49 -24.31 7.57
C ILE A 515 4.49 -24.59 9.09
N ILE A 516 3.47 -24.14 9.82
CA ILE A 516 3.44 -24.13 11.28
C ILE A 516 2.83 -25.41 11.86
N GLU A 517 1.66 -25.83 11.37
CA GLU A 517 0.90 -26.93 11.97
C GLU A 517 1.40 -28.29 11.50
N ASP A 518 1.66 -28.44 10.20
CA ASP A 518 2.11 -29.70 9.61
C ASP A 518 3.62 -29.94 9.78
N LYS A 519 4.36 -28.94 10.30
CA LYS A 519 5.81 -28.96 10.54
C LYS A 519 6.61 -29.49 9.35
N ILE A 520 6.23 -29.02 8.17
CA ILE A 520 6.91 -29.37 6.94
C ILE A 520 8.08 -28.39 6.77
N ASP A 521 9.31 -28.90 6.77
CA ASP A 521 10.49 -28.09 6.45
C ASP A 521 10.50 -27.80 4.94
N PHE A 522 10.43 -26.53 4.59
CA PHE A 522 10.54 -26.04 3.22
C PHE A 522 11.91 -25.40 3.01
N ASP A 523 12.49 -25.58 1.82
CA ASP A 523 13.77 -24.96 1.44
C ASP A 523 13.56 -23.59 0.78
N LEU A 524 12.37 -23.33 0.23
CA LEU A 524 12.00 -22.06 -0.40
C LEU A 524 10.47 -21.91 -0.42
N VAL A 525 9.98 -20.68 -0.23
CA VAL A 525 8.59 -20.31 -0.44
C VAL A 525 8.49 -19.35 -1.62
N LEU A 526 7.64 -19.68 -2.59
CA LEU A 526 7.23 -18.79 -3.66
C LEU A 526 5.86 -18.21 -3.32
N MET A 527 5.81 -16.91 -3.05
CA MET A 527 4.66 -16.24 -2.45
C MET A 527 4.05 -15.22 -3.41
N ASP A 528 2.83 -15.45 -3.89
CA ASP A 528 2.08 -14.39 -4.56
C ASP A 528 1.72 -13.27 -3.57
N ILE A 529 1.75 -12.02 -4.05
CA ILE A 529 1.45 -10.87 -3.21
C ILE A 529 -0.06 -10.70 -3.03
N ASN A 530 -0.81 -10.70 -4.12
CA ASN A 530 -2.22 -10.32 -4.10
C ASN A 530 -3.11 -11.57 -4.05
N MET A 531 -3.44 -12.03 -2.84
CA MET A 531 -4.31 -13.19 -2.63
C MET A 531 -5.47 -12.89 -1.67
N PRO A 532 -6.64 -13.54 -1.82
CA PRO A 532 -7.76 -13.41 -0.90
C PRO A 532 -7.44 -14.05 0.47
N VAL A 533 -8.23 -13.67 1.49
CA VAL A 533 -8.12 -14.15 2.90
C VAL A 533 -6.88 -13.61 3.63
N MET A 534 -5.68 -13.86 3.11
CA MET A 534 -4.43 -13.33 3.63
C MET A 534 -3.46 -13.11 2.47
N ASP A 535 -2.99 -11.88 2.33
CA ASP A 535 -2.01 -11.51 1.29
C ASP A 535 -0.59 -11.98 1.64
N GLY A 536 0.29 -11.93 0.65
CA GLY A 536 1.67 -12.40 0.78
C GLY A 536 2.50 -11.58 1.77
N TYR A 537 2.21 -10.28 1.91
CA TYR A 537 2.90 -9.40 2.87
C TYR A 537 2.61 -9.86 4.30
N THR A 538 1.32 -9.95 4.65
CA THR A 538 0.84 -10.35 5.98
C THR A 538 1.30 -11.77 6.34
N ALA A 539 1.27 -12.70 5.38
CA ALA A 539 1.75 -14.06 5.58
C ALA A 539 3.26 -14.10 5.88
N THR A 540 4.05 -13.30 5.17
CA THR A 540 5.49 -13.21 5.36
C THR A 540 5.83 -12.59 6.72
N GLU A 541 5.17 -11.50 7.10
CA GLU A 541 5.37 -10.88 8.42
C GLU A 541 5.11 -11.87 9.56
N LYS A 542 4.00 -12.63 9.49
CA LYS A 542 3.68 -13.66 10.48
C LYS A 542 4.69 -14.80 10.54
N LEU A 543 5.28 -15.18 9.40
CA LEU A 543 6.39 -16.14 9.39
C LEU A 543 7.64 -15.57 10.07
N ARG A 544 7.97 -14.30 9.79
CA ARG A 544 9.13 -13.59 10.36
C ARG A 544 8.99 -13.20 11.83
N GLU A 545 7.78 -13.20 12.37
CA GLU A 545 7.57 -13.10 13.82
C GLU A 545 8.05 -14.35 14.59
N MET A 546 8.26 -15.46 13.88
CA MET A 546 8.65 -16.74 14.46
C MET A 546 10.12 -17.05 14.12
N PRO A 547 11.05 -17.00 15.10
CA PRO A 547 12.50 -17.11 14.84
C PRO A 547 12.94 -18.41 14.14
N ILE A 548 12.11 -19.45 14.18
CA ILE A 548 12.38 -20.72 13.50
C ILE A 548 12.31 -20.61 11.97
N PHE A 549 11.62 -19.58 11.44
CA PHE A 549 11.46 -19.35 10.01
C PHE A 549 12.27 -18.14 9.52
N ASP A 550 13.14 -17.53 10.33
CA ASP A 550 13.96 -16.38 9.91
C ASP A 550 14.84 -16.70 8.70
N GLU A 551 15.38 -17.92 8.65
CA GLU A 551 16.26 -18.39 7.56
C GLU A 551 15.48 -18.94 6.36
N LEU A 552 14.16 -19.14 6.47
CA LEU A 552 13.35 -19.68 5.37
C LEU A 552 13.27 -18.66 4.22
N PRO A 553 13.82 -18.96 3.03
CA PRO A 553 13.77 -18.01 1.91
C PRO A 553 12.34 -17.86 1.39
N ILE A 554 11.88 -16.61 1.23
CA ILE A 554 10.57 -16.26 0.68
C ILE A 554 10.78 -15.34 -0.53
N VAL A 555 10.34 -15.77 -1.71
CA VAL A 555 10.45 -15.01 -2.97
C VAL A 555 9.06 -14.61 -3.45
N ALA A 556 8.86 -13.31 -3.65
CA ALA A 556 7.58 -12.74 -4.05
C ALA A 556 7.26 -12.93 -5.54
N PHE A 557 5.99 -13.08 -5.89
CA PHE A 557 5.48 -12.89 -7.25
C PHE A 557 4.60 -11.64 -7.33
N SER A 558 4.94 -10.69 -8.23
CA SER A 558 4.15 -9.46 -8.42
C SER A 558 3.87 -9.15 -9.90
N ALA A 559 2.66 -8.66 -10.20
CA ALA A 559 2.23 -8.28 -11.56
C ALA A 559 2.63 -6.85 -11.96
N LEU A 560 2.88 -5.99 -10.99
CA LEU A 560 3.39 -4.63 -11.16
C LEU A 560 4.61 -4.47 -10.26
N VAL A 561 5.65 -3.84 -10.79
CA VAL A 561 6.91 -3.66 -10.05
C VAL A 561 7.23 -2.18 -10.09
N LEU A 562 6.61 -1.44 -9.19
CA LEU A 562 7.03 -0.08 -8.85
C LEU A 562 8.09 -0.15 -7.74
N ASP A 563 9.02 0.82 -7.71
CA ASP A 563 10.09 0.86 -6.70
C ASP A 563 9.53 0.90 -5.26
N SER A 564 8.34 1.47 -5.06
CA SER A 564 7.61 1.47 -3.78
C SER A 564 7.10 0.09 -3.36
N GLU A 565 6.64 -0.72 -4.32
CA GLU A 565 6.18 -2.09 -4.05
C GLU A 565 7.36 -3.02 -3.74
N ILE A 566 8.48 -2.85 -4.46
CA ILE A 566 9.73 -3.57 -4.20
C ILE A 566 10.18 -3.33 -2.76
N LYS A 567 10.20 -2.06 -2.33
CA LYS A 567 10.59 -1.71 -0.98
C LYS A 567 9.68 -2.37 0.07
N LYS A 568 8.36 -2.35 -0.15
CA LYS A 568 7.39 -2.99 0.74
C LYS A 568 7.60 -4.51 0.86
N MET A 569 7.93 -5.19 -0.24
CA MET A 569 8.25 -6.63 -0.23
C MET A 569 9.46 -6.94 0.65
N TYR A 570 10.50 -6.11 0.58
CA TYR A 570 11.68 -6.31 1.42
C TYR A 570 11.44 -5.93 2.88
N ASP A 571 10.73 -4.83 3.15
CA ASP A 571 10.44 -4.37 4.51
C ASP A 571 9.62 -5.40 5.30
N CYS A 572 8.75 -6.17 4.63
CA CYS A 572 7.97 -7.25 5.26
C CYS A 572 8.78 -8.56 5.48
N GLY A 573 10.03 -8.62 4.98
CA GLY A 573 10.96 -9.73 5.20
C GLY A 573 11.03 -10.77 4.07
N MET A 574 10.57 -10.45 2.86
CA MET A 574 10.84 -11.27 1.67
C MET A 574 12.28 -11.11 1.20
N ASN A 575 12.84 -12.14 0.57
CA ASN A 575 14.25 -12.21 0.21
C ASN A 575 14.54 -11.80 -1.24
N ALA A 576 13.56 -11.96 -2.15
CA ALA A 576 13.61 -11.48 -3.53
C ALA A 576 12.21 -11.36 -4.13
N PHE A 577 12.10 -10.88 -5.37
CA PHE A 577 10.85 -10.87 -6.13
C PHE A 577 11.05 -11.31 -7.58
N LEU A 578 9.97 -11.84 -8.18
CA LEU A 578 9.86 -12.23 -9.57
C LEU A 578 8.62 -11.54 -10.19
N SER A 579 8.83 -10.81 -11.29
CA SER A 579 7.73 -10.16 -12.02
C SER A 579 6.89 -11.19 -12.78
N LYS A 580 5.56 -11.02 -12.82
CA LYS A 580 4.64 -11.74 -13.72
C LYS A 580 4.57 -11.00 -15.07
N PRO A 581 4.65 -11.67 -16.24
CA PRO A 581 4.76 -13.12 -16.43
C PRO A 581 6.15 -13.66 -16.07
N ILE A 582 6.18 -14.91 -15.58
CA ILE A 582 7.36 -15.53 -14.96
C ILE A 582 8.45 -15.78 -16.00
N ASN A 583 9.65 -15.25 -15.74
CA ASN A 583 10.85 -15.48 -16.54
C ASN A 583 11.66 -16.64 -15.94
N MET A 584 11.90 -17.70 -16.72
CA MET A 584 12.62 -18.90 -16.25
C MET A 584 14.08 -18.62 -15.88
N GLY A 585 14.77 -17.73 -16.60
CA GLY A 585 16.15 -17.36 -16.29
C GLY A 585 16.25 -16.67 -14.93
N LYS A 586 15.36 -15.72 -14.65
CA LYS A 586 15.30 -15.05 -13.33
C LYS A 586 14.85 -15.98 -12.20
N MET A 587 13.90 -16.87 -12.48
CA MET A 587 13.46 -17.88 -11.52
C MET A 587 14.59 -18.85 -11.17
N TYR A 588 15.39 -19.25 -12.16
CA TYR A 588 16.57 -20.07 -11.94
C TYR A 588 17.64 -19.35 -11.12
N SER A 589 17.92 -18.07 -11.42
CA SER A 589 18.83 -17.26 -10.62
C SER A 589 18.37 -17.14 -9.16
N ALA A 590 17.06 -17.01 -8.91
CA ALA A 590 16.52 -17.01 -7.55
C ALA A 590 16.72 -18.38 -6.85
N PHE A 591 16.56 -19.48 -7.56
CA PHE A 591 16.77 -20.82 -7.00
C PHE A 591 18.25 -21.08 -6.72
N GLU A 592 19.14 -20.67 -7.63
CA GLU A 592 20.60 -20.75 -7.44
C GLU A 592 21.05 -19.96 -6.21
N LEU A 593 20.37 -18.85 -5.92
CA LEU A 593 20.69 -17.98 -4.81
C LEU A 593 20.25 -18.54 -3.45
N PHE A 594 19.09 -19.19 -3.40
CA PHE A 594 18.43 -19.58 -2.14
C PHE A 594 18.42 -21.09 -1.88
N LEU A 595 18.65 -21.93 -2.88
CA LEU A 595 18.70 -23.38 -2.75
C LEU A 595 20.14 -23.87 -2.86
N ASP A 596 20.51 -24.81 -1.99
CA ASP A 596 21.81 -25.48 -2.08
C ASP A 596 21.87 -26.34 -3.35
N ILE A 597 22.81 -26.02 -4.24
CA ILE A 597 23.03 -26.78 -5.47
C ILE A 597 23.54 -28.18 -5.11
N ASN A 598 22.84 -29.20 -5.56
CA ASN A 598 23.33 -30.57 -5.47
C ASN A 598 24.49 -30.75 -6.45
N MET A 599 25.72 -30.44 -6.01
CA MET A 599 26.98 -30.58 -6.78
C MET A 599 27.36 -32.04 -7.14
N SER A 600 26.41 -32.97 -7.04
CA SER A 600 26.52 -34.34 -7.54
C SER A 600 26.26 -34.45 -9.05
N GLY A 601 25.86 -33.35 -9.70
CA GLY A 601 25.40 -33.35 -11.09
C GLY A 601 26.08 -32.39 -12.06
N ARG A 602 27.21 -31.73 -11.73
CA ARG A 602 27.98 -30.97 -12.74
C ARG A 602 28.48 -31.91 -13.84
N ARG A 603 27.65 -32.15 -14.85
CA ARG A 603 28.07 -32.68 -16.14
C ARG A 603 28.85 -31.57 -16.84
N GLU A 604 30.16 -31.76 -16.93
CA GLU A 604 30.96 -31.08 -17.94
C GLU A 604 30.32 -31.30 -19.31
N LEU A 605 29.95 -30.21 -19.97
CA LEU A 605 29.57 -30.21 -21.39
C LEU A 605 30.82 -30.52 -22.22
N LEU A 606 30.75 -31.63 -22.98
CA LEU A 606 31.63 -31.89 -24.11
C LEU A 606 31.16 -31.11 -25.35
N PRO A 607 32.06 -30.76 -26.28
CA PRO A 607 31.76 -29.86 -27.39
C PRO A 607 30.95 -30.53 -28.51
N GLU A 608 30.15 -29.69 -29.17
CA GLU A 608 29.38 -29.79 -30.43
C GLU A 608 29.33 -31.13 -31.19
N GLU A 609 28.12 -31.48 -31.64
CA GLU A 609 27.89 -31.91 -33.03
C GLU A 609 26.56 -31.34 -33.57
N GLU A 610 26.61 -30.90 -34.84
CA GLU A 610 25.60 -30.21 -35.64
C GLU A 610 24.39 -31.06 -36.12
N ASP A 611 23.29 -30.33 -36.31
CA ASP A 611 22.24 -30.40 -37.34
C ASP A 611 21.32 -31.63 -37.43
N ILE A 612 20.01 -31.37 -37.33
CA ILE A 612 19.00 -31.68 -38.36
C ILE A 612 17.79 -30.72 -38.19
N SER A 613 17.51 -29.95 -39.25
CA SER A 613 16.17 -29.52 -39.72
C SER A 613 15.76 -28.04 -39.50
N GLU A 614 16.37 -27.11 -40.24
CA GLU A 614 15.69 -25.88 -40.66
C GLU A 614 14.81 -26.14 -41.90
N ILE A 615 13.51 -25.87 -41.80
CA ILE A 615 12.63 -25.75 -42.96
C ILE A 615 12.59 -24.27 -43.33
N ASP A 616 12.82 -23.95 -44.61
CA ASP A 616 12.87 -22.56 -45.11
C ASP A 616 11.65 -21.72 -44.64
N GLY A 617 11.89 -20.81 -43.68
CA GLY A 617 10.88 -19.93 -43.05
C GLY A 617 10.38 -20.33 -41.65
N LEU A 618 10.82 -21.48 -41.11
CA LEU A 618 10.42 -21.99 -39.78
C LEU A 618 11.61 -22.65 -39.07
N ASN A 619 12.11 -22.04 -38.00
CA ASN A 619 13.13 -22.65 -37.16
C ASN A 619 12.45 -23.59 -36.15
N ILE A 620 12.47 -24.88 -36.48
CA ILE A 620 11.77 -25.93 -35.74
C ILE A 620 12.36 -26.12 -34.34
N GLU A 621 13.68 -26.03 -34.21
CA GLU A 621 14.35 -26.16 -32.92
C GLU A 621 13.91 -25.06 -31.94
N GLU A 622 13.85 -23.81 -32.42
CA GLU A 622 13.38 -22.68 -31.63
C GLU A 622 11.88 -22.77 -31.30
N GLY A 623 11.04 -23.14 -32.27
CA GLY A 623 9.61 -23.34 -32.02
C GLY A 623 9.30 -24.51 -31.07
N ILE A 624 10.06 -25.60 -31.14
CA ILE A 624 9.98 -26.72 -30.18
C ILE A 624 10.47 -26.27 -28.81
N ASN A 625 11.53 -25.46 -28.72
CA ASN A 625 12.01 -24.90 -27.45
C ASN A 625 10.93 -24.04 -26.77
N TYR A 626 10.19 -23.20 -27.52
CA TYR A 626 9.04 -22.45 -27.02
C TYR A 626 7.83 -23.34 -26.64
N SER A 627 7.70 -24.51 -27.27
CA SER A 627 6.72 -25.54 -26.91
C SER A 627 7.23 -26.53 -25.85
N ASN A 628 8.17 -26.09 -25.01
CA ASN A 628 8.78 -26.86 -23.92
C ASN A 628 9.47 -28.17 -24.35
N GLY A 629 10.09 -28.18 -25.53
CA GLY A 629 10.85 -29.32 -26.02
C GLY A 629 10.00 -30.48 -26.56
N ASN A 630 8.67 -30.31 -26.68
CA ASN A 630 7.76 -31.38 -27.07
C ASN A 630 7.28 -31.23 -28.53
N PRO A 631 7.74 -32.08 -29.46
CA PRO A 631 7.34 -32.01 -30.87
C PRO A 631 5.83 -32.17 -31.10
N ALA A 632 5.12 -32.94 -30.26
CA ALA A 632 3.68 -33.16 -30.42
C ALA A 632 2.86 -31.91 -30.08
N ILE A 633 3.25 -31.20 -29.01
CA ILE A 633 2.63 -29.92 -28.63
C ILE A 633 2.96 -28.84 -29.67
N TYR A 634 4.20 -28.85 -30.17
CA TYR A 634 4.58 -27.94 -31.24
C TYR A 634 3.72 -28.15 -32.50
N MET A 635 3.40 -29.40 -32.87
CA MET A 635 2.48 -29.69 -33.99
C MET A 635 1.05 -29.20 -33.74
N GLU A 636 0.57 -29.28 -32.50
CA GLU A 636 -0.75 -28.76 -32.11
C GLU A 636 -0.79 -27.23 -32.22
N VAL A 637 0.21 -26.54 -31.68
CA VAL A 637 0.36 -25.07 -31.76
C VAL A 637 0.48 -24.61 -33.23
N LEU A 638 1.24 -25.34 -34.05
CA LEU A 638 1.36 -25.06 -35.48
C LEU A 638 0.03 -25.26 -36.23
N SER A 639 -0.77 -26.25 -35.85
CA SER A 639 -2.08 -26.53 -36.44
C SER A 639 -3.11 -25.47 -36.04
N GLU A 640 -3.15 -25.09 -34.76
CA GLU A 640 -4.01 -24.01 -34.25
C GLU A 640 -3.66 -22.65 -34.88
N PHE A 641 -2.36 -22.37 -35.08
CA PHE A 641 -1.92 -21.17 -35.78
C PHE A 641 -2.45 -21.12 -37.22
N LEU A 642 -2.42 -22.24 -37.96
CA LEU A 642 -2.99 -22.32 -39.30
C LEU A 642 -4.50 -22.12 -39.31
N GLU A 643 -5.21 -22.66 -38.33
CA GLU A 643 -6.68 -22.55 -38.23
C GLU A 643 -7.12 -21.12 -37.87
N ALA A 644 -6.48 -20.50 -36.88
CA ALA A 644 -6.86 -19.17 -36.39
C ALA A 644 -6.33 -18.02 -37.25
N TYR A 645 -5.12 -18.16 -37.83
CA TYR A 645 -4.41 -17.06 -38.48
C TYR A 645 -3.98 -17.36 -39.93
N GLY A 646 -4.31 -18.53 -40.46
CA GLY A 646 -3.97 -18.92 -41.84
C GLY A 646 -4.52 -17.97 -42.92
N ASP A 647 -5.63 -17.28 -42.64
CA ASP A 647 -6.27 -16.30 -43.53
C ASP A 647 -6.03 -14.84 -43.10
N SER A 648 -5.17 -14.62 -42.10
CA SER A 648 -4.87 -13.29 -41.53
C SER A 648 -4.33 -12.30 -42.57
N GLY A 649 -3.73 -12.79 -43.67
CA GLY A 649 -3.27 -11.95 -44.78
C GLY A 649 -4.41 -11.23 -45.50
N GLU A 650 -5.57 -11.86 -45.69
CA GLU A 650 -6.74 -11.21 -46.30
C GLU A 650 -7.43 -10.28 -45.29
N ALA A 651 -7.50 -10.69 -44.03
CA ALA A 651 -8.01 -9.85 -42.94
C ALA A 651 -7.18 -8.57 -42.79
N PHE A 652 -5.85 -8.68 -42.82
CA PHE A 652 -4.92 -7.54 -42.75
C PHE A 652 -5.11 -6.59 -43.94
N GLU A 653 -5.18 -7.08 -45.18
CA GLU A 653 -5.45 -6.22 -46.34
C GLU A 653 -6.79 -5.48 -46.22
N LYS A 654 -7.84 -6.15 -45.77
CA LYS A 654 -9.16 -5.56 -45.57
C LYS A 654 -9.12 -4.48 -44.49
N LEU A 655 -8.49 -4.76 -43.35
CA LEU A 655 -8.37 -3.81 -42.24
C LEU A 655 -7.56 -2.57 -42.64
N VAL A 656 -6.49 -2.73 -43.43
CA VAL A 656 -5.71 -1.61 -43.96
C VAL A 656 -6.53 -0.78 -44.95
N LYS A 657 -7.32 -1.40 -45.84
CA LYS A 657 -8.21 -0.66 -46.75
C LYS A 657 -9.34 0.08 -46.03
N GLU A 658 -9.81 -0.44 -44.91
CA GLU A 658 -10.86 0.13 -44.07
C GLU A 658 -10.32 1.11 -43.00
N ASN A 659 -9.01 1.35 -42.95
CA ASN A 659 -8.32 2.21 -41.96
C ASN A 659 -8.61 1.84 -40.48
N ARG A 660 -8.70 0.55 -40.17
CA ARG A 660 -9.04 0.04 -38.82
C ARG A 660 -7.80 -0.15 -37.95
N ASN A 661 -7.13 0.95 -37.62
CA ASN A 661 -5.78 0.96 -37.02
C ASN A 661 -5.63 0.20 -35.69
N GLU A 662 -6.62 0.30 -34.79
CA GLU A 662 -6.58 -0.46 -33.53
C GLU A 662 -6.65 -1.98 -33.75
N GLN A 663 -7.44 -2.43 -34.72
CA GLN A 663 -7.58 -3.85 -35.03
C GLN A 663 -6.34 -4.39 -35.74
N ILE A 664 -5.69 -3.57 -36.55
CA ILE A 664 -4.39 -3.89 -37.16
C ILE A 664 -3.31 -3.97 -36.08
N LYS A 665 -3.33 -3.06 -35.10
CA LYS A 665 -2.40 -3.06 -33.97
C LYS A 665 -2.57 -4.32 -33.12
N MET A 666 -3.81 -4.69 -32.75
CA MET A 666 -4.10 -5.93 -32.03
C MET A 666 -3.66 -7.16 -32.83
N LEU A 667 -4.04 -7.26 -34.11
CA LEU A 667 -3.60 -8.35 -34.98
C LEU A 667 -2.07 -8.43 -35.09
N SER A 668 -1.36 -7.30 -35.14
CA SER A 668 0.10 -7.27 -35.15
C SER A 668 0.71 -7.69 -33.82
N LEU A 669 0.08 -7.37 -32.69
CA LEU A 669 0.55 -7.75 -31.37
C LEU A 669 0.37 -9.26 -31.13
N ASP A 670 -0.81 -9.78 -31.48
CA ASP A 670 -1.13 -11.21 -31.39
C ASP A 670 -0.20 -12.03 -32.28
N MET A 671 -0.05 -11.61 -33.55
CA MET A 671 0.85 -12.27 -34.50
C MET A 671 2.31 -12.18 -34.06
N LYS A 672 2.75 -11.10 -33.40
CA LYS A 672 4.12 -10.97 -32.89
C LYS A 672 4.38 -11.99 -31.78
N GLY A 673 3.45 -12.14 -30.83
CA GLY A 673 3.57 -13.16 -29.78
C GLY A 673 3.61 -14.57 -30.36
N LEU A 674 2.70 -14.87 -31.28
CA LEU A 674 2.57 -16.20 -31.89
C LEU A 674 3.73 -16.57 -32.82
N THR A 675 4.13 -15.66 -33.71
CA THR A 675 5.25 -15.92 -34.66
C THR A 675 6.59 -16.06 -33.96
N GLY A 676 6.78 -15.37 -32.83
CA GLY A 676 7.90 -15.62 -31.92
C GLY A 676 7.85 -17.02 -31.32
N ALA A 677 6.69 -17.40 -30.78
CA ALA A 677 6.49 -18.71 -30.14
C ALA A 677 6.63 -19.92 -31.08
N ILE A 678 6.31 -19.78 -32.37
CA ILE A 678 6.45 -20.89 -33.34
C ILE A 678 7.82 -20.94 -34.05
N GLY A 679 8.72 -20.00 -33.77
CA GLY A 679 10.03 -19.92 -34.44
C GLY A 679 9.97 -19.38 -35.87
N ALA A 680 8.94 -18.60 -36.22
CA ALA A 680 8.73 -18.02 -37.54
C ALA A 680 9.41 -16.64 -37.67
N LYS A 681 10.74 -16.62 -37.68
CA LYS A 681 11.58 -15.40 -37.60
C LYS A 681 11.26 -14.34 -38.64
N ASP A 682 11.09 -14.73 -39.91
CA ASP A 682 10.83 -13.80 -41.01
C ASP A 682 9.47 -13.10 -40.84
N MET A 683 8.45 -13.88 -40.45
CA MET A 683 7.11 -13.34 -40.18
C MET A 683 7.10 -12.49 -38.91
N PHE A 684 7.82 -12.91 -37.86
CA PHE A 684 7.99 -12.14 -36.63
C PHE A 684 8.62 -10.77 -36.90
N PHE A 685 9.70 -10.74 -37.67
CA PHE A 685 10.37 -9.50 -38.06
C PHE A 685 9.40 -8.57 -38.79
N GLN A 686 8.66 -9.11 -39.76
CA GLN A 686 7.72 -8.34 -40.55
C GLN A 686 6.54 -7.78 -39.75
N VAL A 687 5.95 -8.59 -38.88
CA VAL A 687 4.88 -8.16 -37.98
C VAL A 687 5.40 -7.11 -37.00
N ASN A 688 6.64 -7.24 -36.52
CA ASN A 688 7.28 -6.27 -35.64
C ASN A 688 7.53 -4.93 -36.35
N GLU A 689 7.92 -4.93 -37.63
CA GLU A 689 8.03 -3.69 -38.41
C GLU A 689 6.67 -3.01 -38.61
N ILE A 690 5.61 -3.79 -38.88
CA ILE A 690 4.24 -3.27 -38.93
C ILE A 690 3.83 -2.68 -37.57
N HIS A 691 4.16 -3.36 -36.47
CA HIS A 691 3.88 -2.89 -35.12
C HIS A 691 4.63 -1.58 -34.80
N LYS A 692 5.90 -1.45 -35.21
CA LYS A 692 6.69 -0.22 -35.06
C LYS A 692 6.07 0.97 -35.79
N LEU A 693 5.33 0.76 -36.90
CA LEU A 693 4.60 1.86 -37.53
C LEU A 693 3.52 2.46 -36.60
N PHE A 694 3.00 1.69 -35.65
CA PHE A 694 2.10 2.21 -34.62
C PHE A 694 2.85 2.92 -33.49
N ILE A 695 4.04 2.44 -33.12
CA ILE A 695 4.90 3.08 -32.10
C ILE A 695 5.41 4.44 -32.58
N TYR A 696 5.85 4.53 -33.84
CA TYR A 696 6.40 5.76 -34.43
C TYR A 696 5.37 6.57 -35.24
N ASN A 697 4.08 6.29 -35.07
CA ASN A 697 2.97 7.00 -35.69
C ASN A 697 3.03 7.13 -37.25
N ASN A 698 3.62 6.14 -37.92
CA ASN A 698 3.83 6.08 -39.37
C ASN A 698 2.84 5.15 -40.09
N GLN A 699 1.59 5.11 -39.62
CA GLN A 699 0.53 4.21 -40.09
C GLN A 699 0.19 4.39 -41.59
N HIS A 700 0.47 5.57 -42.16
CA HIS A 700 0.28 5.83 -43.59
C HIS A 700 1.12 4.91 -44.50
N LEU A 701 2.17 4.25 -43.98
CA LEU A 701 3.00 3.30 -44.71
C LEU A 701 2.48 1.86 -44.71
N LEU A 702 1.40 1.55 -43.96
CA LEU A 702 0.86 0.19 -43.82
C LEU A 702 0.52 -0.47 -45.18
N HIS A 703 0.07 0.32 -46.16
CA HIS A 703 -0.23 -0.16 -47.51
C HIS A 703 0.97 -0.81 -48.21
N LYS A 704 2.21 -0.43 -47.86
CA LYS A 704 3.43 -1.02 -48.43
C LYS A 704 3.74 -2.40 -47.89
N TYR A 705 3.17 -2.76 -46.75
CA TYR A 705 3.42 -4.02 -46.06
C TYR A 705 2.39 -5.11 -46.39
N ILE A 706 1.28 -4.78 -47.08
CA ILE A 706 0.22 -5.74 -47.45
C ILE A 706 0.77 -6.92 -48.27
N ASP A 707 1.41 -6.62 -49.41
CA ASP A 707 1.89 -7.67 -50.32
C ASP A 707 3.01 -8.51 -49.69
N SER A 708 3.87 -7.83 -48.93
CA SER A 708 4.96 -8.48 -48.22
C SER A 708 4.40 -9.41 -47.14
N TYR A 709 3.39 -8.97 -46.36
CA TYR A 709 2.82 -9.75 -45.24
C TYR A 709 2.13 -11.00 -45.76
N LYS A 710 1.36 -10.87 -46.85
CA LYS A 710 0.72 -12.01 -47.52
C LYS A 710 1.74 -13.02 -48.03
N LYS A 711 2.84 -12.54 -48.61
CA LYS A 711 3.88 -13.40 -49.18
C LYS A 711 4.58 -14.24 -48.10
N GLU A 712 4.99 -13.63 -46.99
CA GLU A 712 5.66 -14.37 -45.91
C GLU A 712 4.68 -15.28 -45.14
N LEU A 713 3.41 -14.88 -44.97
CA LEU A 713 2.40 -15.76 -44.39
C LEU A 713 2.19 -17.02 -45.25
N GLU A 714 2.12 -16.89 -46.58
CA GLU A 714 2.00 -18.03 -47.49
C GLU A 714 3.27 -18.92 -47.51
N ARG A 715 4.45 -18.32 -47.31
CA ARG A 715 5.70 -19.07 -47.16
C ARG A 715 5.71 -19.86 -45.85
N LEU A 716 5.32 -19.22 -44.74
CA LEU A 716 5.18 -19.82 -43.43
C LEU A 716 4.15 -20.96 -43.45
N LYS A 717 2.98 -20.77 -44.06
CA LYS A 717 1.97 -21.82 -44.23
C LYS A 717 2.54 -23.06 -44.91
N LYS A 718 3.31 -22.89 -45.98
CA LYS A 718 3.96 -24.02 -46.68
C LYS A 718 5.02 -24.71 -45.83
N ALA A 719 5.79 -23.95 -45.05
CA ALA A 719 6.78 -24.49 -44.14
C ALA A 719 6.13 -25.34 -43.03
N ILE A 720 5.05 -24.84 -42.44
CA ILE A 720 4.29 -25.54 -41.40
C ILE A 720 3.66 -26.82 -41.95
N HIS A 721 2.97 -26.79 -43.09
CA HIS A 721 2.38 -28.00 -43.68
C HIS A 721 3.45 -29.04 -44.02
N LYS A 722 4.61 -28.60 -44.55
CA LYS A 722 5.73 -29.49 -44.85
C LYS A 722 6.28 -30.17 -43.60
N TYR A 723 6.31 -29.48 -42.47
CA TYR A 723 6.71 -30.06 -41.18
C TYR A 723 5.69 -31.08 -40.67
N LEU A 724 4.40 -30.70 -40.65
CA LEU A 724 3.29 -31.56 -40.20
C LEU A 724 3.16 -32.83 -41.05
N ASP A 725 3.41 -32.75 -42.36
CA ASP A 725 3.36 -33.90 -43.28
C ASP A 725 4.60 -34.81 -43.18
N SER A 726 5.68 -34.36 -42.52
CA SER A 726 6.96 -35.08 -42.44
C SER A 726 7.14 -35.95 -41.19
N GLN A 727 6.19 -35.87 -40.26
CA GLN A 727 6.15 -36.56 -38.97
C GLN A 727 5.02 -37.58 -38.97
#